data_AF-A0A7S0H3N0-F1
#
_entry.id   AF-A0A7S0H3N0-F1
#
_cell.length_a   1.000
_cell.length_b   1.000
_cell.length_c   1.000
_cell.angle_alpha   90.00
_cell.angle_beta   90.00
_cell.angle_gamma   90.00
#
_symmetry.space_group_name_H-M   'P 1'
#
loop_
_entity.id
_entity.type
_entity.pdbx_description
1 polymer ?
#
loop_
_entity_poly.entity_id
_entity_poly.type
_entity_poly.pdbx_seq_one_letter_code
_entity_poly.pdbx_strand_id
1 'polypeptide(L)'
;RFSGFGGIKVISTIMEEYPDRPDVIEKCCYACRALSVKNIVNCGLMSRYNIPFFTLAAMEEHSSEQTRFWVNTLRLLLNLCKHGQYAEEIQKAEGDMKIIQVIYNKDDDDVVVKFCCKVLERLVSRQNYVQILENSIIHALHPTLARGEEHQEAVVAAMHVIHRLAQFSRSNTDAMGIFIAENAHKAVCTCVKQHRSNESIMSPAVECLTQMSYDDHCSTTIVRRGVVEVLRDSLVELAYDEKFCLAAVQLVDRLSYNTANISSIVDSRVVYELSSTSVTYIESQPIISRFLSATGRICAYKNSALLLAADVIPAIAKITANYLDDASMLLACFAALGSLTFTPQTALLLSQKSCTLSLKAMKSHFRHAGLKRGVLEFLSSLFLQPKAAEVGILETGILSAVVNKLKVVQDALLDNVLTTLYHAATSTNKVKDKMKSASVIQDLKDTKAKFNAQEHIQEQCDKIITAILTPKVELQDLNFTQANADDYIDTSTVWGERKVKQGSGYTISAKLKNFLIAGVELKWHSKKHGVLDTHLRTRKDLKKIVWTKDLGGKALSMGTWRIRSVKPGTSKSDEFTKKSKKSFKVRVPLENRAFVILGEDAAMALECPSEAMRNKWVKALEALKLHHKDQKKLATDFVIDGVYEGYSTRI
;
A
#
# COMPACT_ATOMS: atom_id res chain seq x y z
N ARG A 1 39.04 -38.46 28.79
CA ARG A 1 40.31 -38.98 29.34
C ARG A 1 41.50 -38.19 28.80
N PHE A 2 41.76 -38.16 27.48
CA PHE A 2 42.88 -37.38 26.90
C PHE A 2 42.97 -35.90 27.35
N SER A 3 41.85 -35.16 27.32
CA SER A 3 41.83 -33.76 27.79
C SER A 3 42.09 -33.60 29.29
N GLY A 4 41.64 -34.55 30.11
CA GLY A 4 41.85 -34.56 31.56
C GLY A 4 43.31 -34.79 31.98
N PHE A 5 44.16 -35.31 31.08
CA PHE A 5 45.60 -35.48 31.29
C PHE A 5 46.43 -34.35 30.67
N GLY A 6 45.81 -33.23 30.28
CA GLY A 6 46.53 -32.08 29.69
C GLY A 6 46.77 -32.19 28.18
N GLY A 7 46.13 -33.13 27.47
CA GLY A 7 46.34 -33.31 26.03
C GLY A 7 46.03 -32.07 25.17
N ILE A 8 45.05 -31.25 25.56
CA ILE A 8 44.75 -29.99 24.85
C ILE A 8 45.88 -28.97 25.06
N LYS A 9 46.50 -28.93 26.25
CA LYS A 9 47.67 -28.07 26.53
C LYS A 9 48.85 -28.49 25.65
N VAL A 10 49.10 -29.80 25.51
CA VAL A 10 50.14 -30.32 24.62
C VAL A 10 49.89 -29.90 23.16
N ILE A 11 48.65 -30.02 22.67
CA ILE A 11 48.29 -29.56 21.32
C ILE A 11 48.58 -28.05 21.15
N SER A 12 48.21 -27.24 22.15
CA SER A 12 48.50 -25.80 22.15
C SER A 12 50.00 -25.51 22.05
N THR A 13 50.83 -26.15 22.88
CA THR A 13 52.30 -26.02 22.82
C THR A 13 52.87 -26.45 21.46
N ILE A 14 52.33 -27.51 20.84
CA ILE A 14 52.76 -27.93 19.50
C ILE A 14 52.40 -26.87 18.45
N MET A 15 51.21 -26.26 18.53
CA MET A 15 50.82 -25.20 17.59
C MET A 15 51.66 -23.93 17.75
N GLU A 16 52.11 -23.64 18.98
CA GLU A 16 53.00 -22.51 19.28
C GLU A 16 54.44 -22.74 18.82
N GLU A 17 54.95 -23.97 18.97
CA GLU A 17 56.35 -24.32 18.64
C GLU A 17 56.57 -24.57 17.14
N TYR A 18 55.53 -25.02 16.42
CA TYR A 18 55.61 -25.37 14.98
C TYR A 18 54.57 -24.60 14.13
N PRO A 19 54.53 -23.26 14.19
CA PRO A 19 53.54 -22.46 13.48
C PRO A 19 53.71 -22.53 11.96
N ASP A 20 54.93 -22.75 11.48
CA ASP A 20 55.33 -22.82 10.07
C ASP A 20 55.07 -24.18 9.42
N ARG A 21 54.56 -25.17 10.18
CA ARG A 21 54.35 -26.55 9.71
C ARG A 21 52.85 -26.84 9.48
N PRO A 22 52.32 -26.58 8.28
CA PRO A 22 50.88 -26.69 8.02
C PRO A 22 50.35 -28.11 8.23
N ASP A 23 51.17 -29.14 7.97
CA ASP A 23 50.81 -30.54 8.17
C ASP A 23 50.64 -30.91 9.65
N VAL A 24 51.44 -30.29 10.53
CA VAL A 24 51.36 -30.45 11.99
C VAL A 24 50.14 -29.69 12.51
N ILE A 25 49.97 -28.44 12.10
CA ILE A 25 48.83 -27.61 12.49
C ILE A 25 47.51 -28.26 12.06
N GLU A 26 47.43 -28.81 10.84
CA GLU A 26 46.23 -29.53 10.37
C GLU A 26 45.85 -30.66 11.34
N LYS A 27 46.83 -31.48 11.75
CA LYS A 27 46.60 -32.61 12.66
C LYS A 27 46.18 -32.14 14.05
N CYS A 28 46.77 -31.05 14.54
CA CYS A 28 46.35 -30.39 15.77
C CYS A 28 44.90 -29.90 15.68
N CYS A 29 44.53 -29.20 14.61
CA CYS A 29 43.17 -28.72 14.38
C CYS A 29 42.18 -29.88 14.23
N TYR A 30 42.56 -30.96 13.55
CA TYR A 30 41.75 -32.18 13.43
C TYR A 30 41.48 -32.83 14.81
N ALA A 31 42.51 -32.98 15.63
CA ALA A 31 42.38 -33.54 16.98
C ALA A 31 41.50 -32.64 17.88
N CYS A 32 41.75 -31.33 17.88
CA CYS A 32 40.92 -30.36 18.61
C CYS A 32 39.47 -30.35 18.10
N ARG A 33 39.25 -30.46 16.79
CA ARG A 33 37.90 -30.58 16.22
C ARG A 33 37.19 -31.81 16.77
N ALA A 34 37.83 -32.97 16.81
CA ALA A 34 37.24 -34.19 17.36
C ALA A 34 36.93 -34.05 18.87
N LEU A 35 37.83 -33.42 19.63
CA LEU A 35 37.67 -33.20 21.06
C LEU A 35 36.59 -32.16 21.42
N SER A 36 36.28 -31.22 20.53
CA SER A 36 35.28 -30.16 20.77
C SER A 36 33.84 -30.56 20.47
N VAL A 37 33.60 -31.67 19.76
CA VAL A 37 32.23 -32.10 19.41
C VAL A 37 31.41 -32.39 20.66
N LYS A 38 30.37 -31.58 20.89
CA LYS A 38 29.42 -31.71 22.03
C LYS A 38 30.11 -31.73 23.40
N ASN A 39 31.29 -31.11 23.54
CA ASN A 39 32.04 -31.10 24.78
C ASN A 39 32.48 -29.67 25.16
N ILE A 40 31.60 -28.97 25.89
CA ILE A 40 31.82 -27.58 26.31
C ILE A 40 33.06 -27.41 27.19
N VAL A 41 33.40 -28.42 28.01
CA VAL A 41 34.59 -28.39 28.86
C VAL A 41 35.86 -28.37 28.01
N ASN A 42 35.93 -29.21 26.98
CA ASN A 42 37.06 -29.21 26.06
C ASN A 42 37.15 -27.90 25.26
N CYS A 43 36.01 -27.33 24.82
CA CYS A 43 35.99 -26.01 24.19
C CYS A 43 36.55 -24.93 25.13
N GLY A 44 36.20 -24.96 26.41
CA GLY A 44 36.73 -24.05 27.43
C GLY A 44 38.23 -24.20 27.68
N LEU A 45 38.74 -25.42 27.66
CA LEU A 45 40.18 -25.66 27.72
C LEU A 45 40.89 -25.14 26.46
N MET A 46 40.32 -25.34 25.27
CA MET A 46 40.91 -24.83 24.01
C MET A 46 41.00 -23.31 24.00
N SER A 47 39.93 -22.64 24.42
CA SER A 47 39.86 -21.19 24.64
C SER A 47 40.95 -20.73 25.63
N ARG A 48 41.00 -21.35 26.82
CA ARG A 48 42.03 -21.05 27.85
C ARG A 48 43.46 -21.22 27.36
N TYR A 49 43.71 -22.15 26.43
CA TYR A 49 45.03 -22.43 25.87
C TYR A 49 45.25 -21.77 24.48
N ASN A 50 44.53 -20.68 24.18
CA ASN A 50 44.72 -19.86 22.98
C ASN A 50 44.65 -20.62 21.64
N ILE A 51 44.02 -21.80 21.60
CA ILE A 51 43.84 -22.56 20.36
C ILE A 51 43.12 -21.76 19.26
N PRO A 52 42.06 -20.94 19.54
CA PRO A 52 41.46 -20.11 18.51
C PRO A 52 42.47 -19.15 17.87
N PHE A 53 43.30 -18.50 18.68
CA PHE A 53 44.32 -17.56 18.22
C PHE A 53 45.35 -18.25 17.31
N PHE A 54 45.91 -19.38 17.75
CA PHE A 54 46.86 -20.14 16.92
C PHE A 54 46.22 -20.67 15.63
N THR A 55 44.94 -21.06 15.68
CA THR A 55 44.21 -21.51 14.48
C THR A 55 44.06 -20.37 13.47
N LEU A 56 43.72 -19.16 13.94
CA LEU A 56 43.58 -17.97 13.09
C LEU A 56 44.92 -17.50 12.52
N ALA A 57 45.99 -17.51 13.33
CA ALA A 57 47.34 -17.17 12.85
C ALA A 57 47.81 -18.16 11.76
N ALA A 58 47.58 -19.45 11.97
CA ALA A 58 47.92 -20.46 10.97
C ALA A 58 47.11 -20.32 9.67
N MET A 59 45.86 -19.85 9.74
CA MET A 59 45.06 -19.54 8.54
C MET A 59 45.68 -18.41 7.70
N GLU A 60 46.29 -17.41 8.34
CA GLU A 60 46.97 -16.32 7.62
C GLU A 60 48.29 -16.78 7.00
N GLU A 61 49.11 -17.48 7.78
CA GLU A 61 50.44 -17.93 7.36
C GLU A 61 50.37 -18.96 6.23
N HIS A 62 49.38 -19.86 6.29
CA HIS A 62 49.25 -20.98 5.36
C HIS A 62 48.17 -20.75 4.30
N SER A 63 48.13 -19.53 3.76
CA SER A 63 47.09 -19.10 2.82
C SER A 63 47.02 -19.94 1.52
N SER A 64 48.14 -20.55 1.11
CA SER A 64 48.27 -21.34 -0.12
C SER A 64 47.96 -22.83 0.04
N GLU A 65 47.66 -23.29 1.26
CA GLU A 65 47.49 -24.71 1.55
C GLU A 65 46.23 -25.34 0.94
N GLN A 66 46.24 -26.67 0.90
CA GLN A 66 45.17 -27.49 0.35
C GLN A 66 43.84 -27.30 1.11
N THR A 67 42.71 -27.47 0.42
CA THR A 67 41.34 -27.44 0.96
C THR A 67 41.18 -28.21 2.28
N ARG A 68 41.89 -29.34 2.44
CA ARG A 68 41.85 -30.18 3.63
C ARG A 68 42.30 -29.44 4.91
N PHE A 69 43.35 -28.62 4.82
CA PHE A 69 43.84 -27.79 5.92
C PHE A 69 42.74 -26.84 6.40
N TRP A 70 42.20 -26.05 5.48
CA TRP A 70 41.11 -25.09 5.72
C TRP A 70 39.86 -25.71 6.31
N VAL A 71 39.44 -26.86 5.79
CA VAL A 71 38.25 -27.54 6.29
C VAL A 71 38.44 -27.99 7.74
N ASN A 72 39.63 -28.42 8.14
CA ASN A 72 39.91 -28.81 9.51
C ASN A 72 39.97 -27.60 10.46
N THR A 73 40.64 -26.51 10.07
CA THR A 73 40.73 -25.27 10.85
C THR A 73 39.34 -24.63 11.03
N LEU A 74 38.59 -24.42 9.95
CA LEU A 74 37.27 -23.80 9.99
C LEU A 74 36.24 -24.64 10.75
N ARG A 75 36.29 -25.98 10.66
CA ARG A 75 35.39 -26.84 11.45
C ARG A 75 35.72 -26.82 12.94
N LEU A 76 36.99 -26.65 13.32
CA LEU A 76 37.35 -26.41 14.71
C LEU A 76 36.75 -25.08 15.19
N LEU A 77 36.98 -23.98 14.46
CA LEU A 77 36.40 -22.68 14.79
C LEU A 77 34.86 -22.76 14.89
N LEU A 78 34.21 -23.44 13.94
CA LEU A 78 32.77 -23.65 13.95
C LEU A 78 32.28 -24.39 15.21
N ASN A 79 33.03 -25.39 15.70
CA ASN A 79 32.68 -26.08 16.94
C ASN A 79 32.82 -25.16 18.15
N LEU A 80 33.85 -24.31 18.19
CA LEU A 80 34.06 -23.35 19.27
C LEU A 80 32.94 -22.28 19.28
N CYS A 81 32.58 -21.73 18.11
CA CYS A 81 31.51 -20.74 17.97
C CYS A 81 30.11 -21.25 18.37
N LYS A 82 29.90 -22.56 18.58
CA LYS A 82 28.62 -23.09 19.09
C LYS A 82 28.34 -22.64 20.53
N HIS A 83 29.36 -22.17 21.26
CA HIS A 83 29.20 -21.62 22.60
C HIS A 83 29.59 -20.13 22.57
N GLY A 84 28.62 -19.24 22.83
CA GLY A 84 28.75 -17.79 22.59
C GLY A 84 30.00 -17.15 23.19
N GLN A 85 30.43 -17.56 24.38
CA GLN A 85 31.64 -17.03 25.03
C GLN A 85 32.93 -17.23 24.21
N TYR A 86 33.04 -18.31 23.41
CA TYR A 86 34.22 -18.54 22.57
C TYR A 86 34.13 -17.84 21.21
N ALA A 87 32.92 -17.50 20.76
CA ALA A 87 32.74 -16.64 19.60
C ALA A 87 33.30 -15.23 19.87
N GLU A 88 33.12 -14.71 21.07
CA GLU A 88 33.71 -13.42 21.50
C GLU A 88 35.24 -13.46 21.51
N GLU A 89 35.85 -14.57 21.92
CA GLU A 89 37.32 -14.72 21.88
C GLU A 89 37.86 -14.76 20.45
N ILE A 90 37.16 -15.46 19.56
CA ILE A 90 37.50 -15.48 18.12
C ILE A 90 37.39 -14.06 17.55
N GLN A 91 36.37 -13.28 17.93
CA GLN A 91 36.22 -11.88 17.52
C GLN A 91 37.32 -10.97 18.08
N LYS A 92 37.70 -11.15 19.34
CA LYS A 92 38.82 -10.40 19.96
C LYS A 92 40.14 -10.63 19.23
N ALA A 93 40.30 -11.79 18.59
CA ALA A 93 41.43 -12.12 17.74
C ALA A 93 41.22 -11.73 16.26
N GLU A 94 40.29 -10.81 15.96
CA GLU A 94 39.92 -10.35 14.63
C GLU A 94 39.47 -11.48 13.68
N GLY A 95 38.93 -12.56 14.25
CA GLY A 95 38.62 -13.77 13.50
C GLY A 95 37.57 -13.56 12.40
N ASP A 96 36.62 -12.65 12.58
CA ASP A 96 35.65 -12.26 11.56
C ASP A 96 36.32 -11.64 10.32
N MET A 97 37.22 -10.66 10.53
CA MET A 97 37.98 -10.03 9.45
C MET A 97 38.87 -11.05 8.71
N LYS A 98 39.58 -11.91 9.45
CA LYS A 98 40.41 -12.97 8.86
C LYS A 98 39.59 -13.94 8.03
N ILE A 99 38.42 -14.35 8.51
CA ILE A 99 37.52 -15.24 7.75
C ILE A 99 36.98 -14.54 6.48
N ILE A 100 36.68 -13.24 6.55
CA ILE A 100 36.29 -12.44 5.37
C ILE A 100 37.41 -12.43 4.33
N GLN A 101 38.67 -12.23 4.74
CA GLN A 101 39.82 -12.29 3.83
C GLN A 101 39.99 -13.67 3.20
N VAL A 102 39.73 -14.76 3.93
CA VAL A 102 39.75 -16.11 3.36
C VAL A 102 38.67 -16.27 2.29
N ILE A 103 37.47 -15.71 2.48
CA ILE A 103 36.42 -15.73 1.44
C ILE A 103 36.88 -15.01 0.18
N TYR A 104 37.56 -13.87 0.30
CA TYR A 104 38.13 -13.16 -0.86
C TYR A 104 39.20 -13.98 -1.59
N ASN A 105 40.08 -14.64 -0.83
CA ASN A 105 41.25 -15.32 -1.39
C ASN A 105 40.97 -16.73 -1.91
N LYS A 106 39.86 -17.33 -1.46
CA LYS A 106 39.44 -18.71 -1.78
C LYS A 106 38.03 -18.72 -2.35
N ASP A 107 37.66 -17.68 -3.09
CA ASP A 107 36.30 -17.56 -3.60
C ASP A 107 35.96 -18.81 -4.42
N ASP A 108 36.86 -19.31 -5.25
CA ASP A 108 36.75 -20.53 -6.07
C ASP A 108 36.57 -21.88 -5.32
N ASP A 109 36.88 -21.97 -4.02
CA ASP A 109 36.71 -23.19 -3.22
C ASP A 109 35.42 -23.16 -2.40
N ASP A 110 34.33 -23.72 -2.96
CA ASP A 110 33.02 -23.73 -2.30
C ASP A 110 33.02 -24.38 -0.93
N VAL A 111 33.85 -25.40 -0.73
CA VAL A 111 33.89 -26.14 0.53
C VAL A 111 34.45 -25.22 1.61
N VAL A 112 35.54 -24.51 1.30
CA VAL A 112 36.13 -23.52 2.19
C VAL A 112 35.16 -22.36 2.43
N VAL A 113 34.62 -21.74 1.37
CA VAL A 113 33.67 -20.62 1.46
C VAL A 113 32.45 -21.00 2.30
N LYS A 114 31.87 -22.18 2.08
CA LYS A 114 30.76 -22.71 2.89
C LYS A 114 31.10 -22.75 4.37
N PHE A 115 32.27 -23.27 4.74
CA PHE A 115 32.67 -23.33 6.15
C PHE A 115 33.00 -21.94 6.71
N CYS A 116 33.63 -21.05 5.95
CA CYS A 116 33.82 -19.65 6.32
C CYS A 116 32.48 -18.97 6.64
N CYS A 117 31.50 -19.10 5.75
CA CYS A 117 30.16 -18.54 5.94
C CYS A 117 29.49 -19.12 7.19
N LYS A 118 29.61 -20.44 7.45
CA LYS A 118 29.05 -21.07 8.67
C LYS A 118 29.70 -20.55 9.95
N VAL A 119 31.01 -20.30 9.93
CA VAL A 119 31.70 -19.69 11.09
C VAL A 119 31.21 -18.26 11.28
N LEU A 120 31.18 -17.45 10.21
CA LEU A 120 30.68 -16.07 10.25
C LEU A 120 29.23 -15.98 10.74
N GLU A 121 28.35 -16.84 10.26
CA GLU A 121 26.95 -16.91 10.72
C GLU A 121 26.86 -17.07 12.25
N ARG A 122 27.81 -17.79 12.86
CA ARG A 122 27.87 -17.95 14.32
C ARG A 122 28.55 -16.78 15.02
N LEU A 123 29.51 -16.13 14.37
CA LEU A 123 30.17 -14.92 14.89
C LEU A 123 29.27 -13.68 14.81
N VAL A 124 28.31 -13.61 13.90
CA VAL A 124 27.39 -12.47 13.81
C VAL A 124 26.47 -12.42 15.04
N SER A 125 26.63 -11.38 15.84
CA SER A 125 25.86 -11.10 17.06
C SER A 125 25.30 -9.67 17.01
N ARG A 126 24.44 -9.32 17.97
CA ARG A 126 23.91 -7.95 18.09
C ARG A 126 24.99 -6.92 18.42
N GLN A 127 26.11 -7.34 19.00
CA GLN A 127 27.18 -6.46 19.47
C GLN A 127 28.18 -6.11 18.37
N ASN A 128 28.36 -6.96 17.36
CA ASN A 128 29.44 -6.83 16.37
C ASN A 128 28.99 -6.80 14.91
N TYR A 129 27.69 -6.96 14.60
CA TYR A 129 27.23 -7.01 13.20
C TYR A 129 27.60 -5.75 12.39
N VAL A 130 27.68 -4.57 13.02
CA VAL A 130 28.09 -3.32 12.35
C VAL A 130 29.55 -3.40 11.92
N GLN A 131 30.46 -3.81 12.81
CA GLN A 131 31.87 -4.00 12.49
C GLN A 131 32.07 -5.01 11.36
N ILE A 132 31.32 -6.13 11.38
CA ILE A 132 31.35 -7.12 10.29
C ILE A 132 30.91 -6.50 8.96
N LEU A 133 29.93 -5.60 8.96
CA LEU A 133 29.49 -4.88 7.77
C LEU A 133 30.55 -3.88 7.29
N GLU A 134 31.18 -3.15 8.20
CA GLU A 134 32.26 -2.21 7.88
C GLU A 134 33.50 -2.90 7.28
N ASN A 135 33.70 -4.18 7.59
CA ASN A 135 34.72 -5.03 6.97
C ASN A 135 34.36 -5.55 5.56
N SER A 136 33.35 -4.97 4.91
CA SER A 136 32.90 -5.28 3.55
C SER A 136 32.60 -6.77 3.30
N ILE A 137 31.94 -7.42 4.26
CA ILE A 137 31.47 -8.80 4.12
C ILE A 137 30.52 -8.96 2.92
N ILE A 138 29.68 -7.97 2.59
CA ILE A 138 28.71 -8.12 1.50
C ILE A 138 29.46 -8.21 0.18
N HIS A 139 30.48 -7.37 0.00
CA HIS A 139 31.33 -7.42 -1.19
C HIS A 139 32.04 -8.77 -1.32
N ALA A 140 32.51 -9.37 -0.22
CA ALA A 140 33.12 -10.70 -0.21
C ALA A 140 32.13 -11.82 -0.61
N LEU A 141 30.85 -11.70 -0.24
CA LEU A 141 29.83 -12.72 -0.50
C LEU A 141 29.15 -12.57 -1.88
N HIS A 142 29.36 -11.46 -2.58
CA HIS A 142 28.74 -11.21 -3.90
C HIS A 142 29.04 -12.31 -4.93
N PRO A 143 30.31 -12.74 -5.15
CA PRO A 143 30.62 -13.80 -6.10
C PRO A 143 29.90 -15.10 -5.75
N THR A 144 29.90 -15.48 -4.47
CA THR A 144 29.24 -16.70 -3.97
C THR A 144 27.73 -16.66 -4.23
N LEU A 145 27.05 -15.54 -3.99
CA LEU A 145 25.61 -15.41 -4.24
C LEU A 145 25.22 -15.46 -5.72
N ALA A 146 26.14 -15.15 -6.62
CA ALA A 146 25.89 -15.11 -8.07
C ALA A 146 26.13 -16.46 -8.77
N ARG A 147 26.59 -17.48 -8.03
CA ARG A 147 26.91 -18.81 -8.54
C ARG A 147 25.68 -19.64 -8.93
N GLY A 148 25.91 -20.62 -9.80
CA GLY A 148 24.90 -21.56 -10.29
C GLY A 148 24.55 -22.66 -9.29
N GLU A 149 23.75 -23.61 -9.76
CA GLU A 149 23.19 -24.71 -8.95
C GLU A 149 24.26 -25.71 -8.45
N GLU A 150 25.41 -25.77 -9.10
CA GLU A 150 26.54 -26.60 -8.71
C GLU A 150 27.17 -26.18 -7.35
N HIS A 151 26.91 -24.94 -6.91
CA HIS A 151 27.51 -24.32 -5.73
C HIS A 151 26.50 -24.08 -4.58
N GLN A 152 25.35 -24.77 -4.60
CA GLN A 152 24.21 -24.51 -3.72
C GLN A 152 24.56 -24.44 -2.23
N GLU A 153 25.40 -25.35 -1.71
CA GLU A 153 25.71 -25.38 -0.27
C GLU A 153 26.45 -24.13 0.21
N ALA A 154 27.31 -23.55 -0.63
CA ALA A 154 28.01 -22.30 -0.33
C ALA A 154 27.06 -21.10 -0.44
N VAL A 155 26.19 -21.08 -1.46
CA VAL A 155 25.14 -20.06 -1.63
C VAL A 155 24.22 -20.02 -0.41
N VAL A 156 23.72 -21.18 0.05
CA VAL A 156 22.87 -21.29 1.25
C VAL A 156 23.59 -20.73 2.48
N ALA A 157 24.85 -21.11 2.69
CA ALA A 157 25.63 -20.63 3.83
C ALA A 157 25.85 -19.11 3.77
N ALA A 158 26.18 -18.55 2.60
CA ALA A 158 26.32 -17.11 2.39
C ALA A 158 24.99 -16.38 2.63
N MET A 159 23.87 -16.94 2.17
CA MET A 159 22.55 -16.36 2.37
C MET A 159 22.17 -16.28 3.85
N HIS A 160 22.52 -17.29 4.66
CA HIS A 160 22.29 -17.24 6.11
C HIS A 160 23.10 -16.15 6.81
N VAL A 161 24.35 -15.88 6.37
CA VAL A 161 25.14 -14.76 6.88
C VAL A 161 24.44 -13.43 6.59
N ILE A 162 24.06 -13.20 5.33
CA ILE A 162 23.42 -11.95 4.91
C ILE A 162 22.05 -11.77 5.55
N HIS A 163 21.25 -12.83 5.64
CA HIS A 163 19.98 -12.83 6.36
C HIS A 163 20.17 -12.36 7.81
N ARG A 164 21.14 -12.94 8.53
CA ARG A 164 21.36 -12.62 9.95
C ARG A 164 21.86 -11.20 10.16
N LEU A 165 22.75 -10.73 9.29
CA LEU A 165 23.19 -9.34 9.26
C LEU A 165 22.00 -8.38 8.98
N ALA A 166 21.13 -8.72 8.02
CA ALA A 166 19.94 -7.92 7.70
C ALA A 166 18.93 -7.90 8.86
N GLN A 167 18.76 -9.03 9.55
CA GLN A 167 17.89 -9.15 10.72
C GLN A 167 18.32 -8.18 11.84
N PHE A 168 19.61 -8.07 12.13
CA PHE A 168 20.12 -7.13 13.13
C PHE A 168 20.14 -5.68 12.63
N SER A 169 20.31 -5.47 11.32
CA SER A 169 20.31 -4.14 10.71
C SER A 169 18.93 -3.52 10.57
N ARG A 170 17.84 -4.30 10.66
CA ARG A 170 16.47 -3.82 10.47
C ARG A 170 16.10 -2.59 11.32
N SER A 171 16.61 -2.49 12.54
CA SER A 171 16.34 -1.37 13.46
C SER A 171 17.47 -0.34 13.50
N ASN A 172 18.52 -0.50 12.70
CA ASN A 172 19.68 0.38 12.64
C ASN A 172 19.81 0.97 11.22
N THR A 173 19.46 2.23 11.06
CA THR A 173 19.47 2.93 9.77
C THR A 173 20.86 3.01 9.16
N ASP A 174 21.91 3.17 9.96
CA ASP A 174 23.28 3.31 9.47
C ASP A 174 23.80 1.97 8.93
N ALA A 175 23.55 0.88 9.66
CA ALA A 175 23.86 -0.47 9.21
C ALA A 175 23.10 -0.84 7.93
N MET A 176 21.82 -0.49 7.84
CA MET A 176 21.05 -0.66 6.59
C MET A 176 21.59 0.21 5.45
N GLY A 177 22.12 1.40 5.77
CA GLY A 177 22.86 2.25 4.84
C GLY A 177 24.06 1.55 4.20
N ILE A 178 24.85 0.81 5.00
CA ILE A 178 25.97 0.00 4.50
C ILE A 178 25.46 -1.10 3.56
N PHE A 179 24.39 -1.82 3.94
CA PHE A 179 23.74 -2.82 3.08
C PHE A 179 23.33 -2.25 1.70
N ILE A 180 22.80 -1.03 1.69
CA ILE A 180 22.39 -0.35 0.46
C ILE A 180 23.62 0.05 -0.36
N ALA A 181 24.63 0.65 0.29
CA ALA A 181 25.87 1.10 -0.35
C ALA A 181 26.62 -0.06 -1.01
N GLU A 182 26.71 -1.21 -0.32
CA GLU A 182 27.37 -2.41 -0.83
C GLU A 182 26.48 -3.23 -1.79
N ASN A 183 25.27 -2.74 -2.13
CA ASN A 183 24.35 -3.39 -3.07
C ASN A 183 23.87 -4.80 -2.66
N ALA A 184 23.84 -5.10 -1.35
CA ALA A 184 23.43 -6.40 -0.83
C ALA A 184 22.06 -6.84 -1.35
N HIS A 185 21.08 -5.93 -1.33
CA HIS A 185 19.72 -6.18 -1.83
C HIS A 185 19.72 -6.59 -3.32
N LYS A 186 20.65 -6.06 -4.13
CA LYS A 186 20.77 -6.43 -5.55
C LYS A 186 21.31 -7.84 -5.70
N ALA A 187 22.32 -8.21 -4.92
CA ALA A 187 22.89 -9.55 -4.94
C ALA A 187 21.86 -10.61 -4.50
N VAL A 188 21.11 -10.34 -3.43
CA VAL A 188 20.04 -11.25 -2.98
C VAL A 188 18.92 -11.36 -4.03
N CYS A 189 18.52 -10.25 -4.67
CA CYS A 189 17.55 -10.31 -5.78
C CYS A 189 18.04 -11.15 -6.97
N THR A 190 19.34 -11.09 -7.29
CA THR A 190 19.95 -11.92 -8.34
C THR A 190 19.93 -13.39 -7.94
N CYS A 191 20.29 -13.70 -6.70
CA CYS A 191 20.26 -15.06 -6.15
C CYS A 191 18.85 -15.67 -6.21
N VAL A 192 17.81 -14.93 -5.79
CA VAL A 192 16.40 -15.37 -5.87
C VAL A 192 15.98 -15.69 -7.31
N LYS A 193 16.47 -14.93 -8.30
CA LYS A 193 16.15 -15.18 -9.72
C LYS A 193 16.83 -16.43 -10.26
N GLN A 194 18.08 -16.66 -9.88
CA GLN A 194 18.87 -17.78 -10.35
C GLN A 194 18.38 -19.10 -9.75
N HIS A 195 17.94 -19.07 -8.49
CA HIS A 195 17.63 -20.27 -7.69
C HIS A 195 16.14 -20.44 -7.39
N ARG A 196 15.25 -19.97 -8.27
CA ARG A 196 13.80 -19.88 -8.02
C ARG A 196 13.12 -21.20 -7.60
N SER A 197 13.65 -22.34 -8.02
CA SER A 197 13.12 -23.67 -7.72
C SER A 197 13.85 -24.37 -6.56
N ASN A 198 14.87 -23.73 -5.96
CA ASN A 198 15.63 -24.31 -4.86
C ASN A 198 15.11 -23.80 -3.51
N GLU A 199 14.30 -24.62 -2.85
CA GLU A 199 13.72 -24.35 -1.53
C GLU A 199 14.76 -23.88 -0.48
N SER A 200 15.91 -24.56 -0.43
CA SER A 200 16.95 -24.31 0.58
C SER A 200 17.59 -22.93 0.46
N ILE A 201 17.57 -22.33 -0.75
CA ILE A 201 18.07 -20.98 -1.02
C ILE A 201 16.91 -19.98 -0.95
N MET A 202 15.76 -20.31 -1.54
CA MET A 202 14.63 -19.41 -1.68
C MET A 202 14.07 -18.96 -0.34
N SER A 203 13.87 -19.86 0.62
CA SER A 203 13.34 -19.48 1.94
C SER A 203 14.24 -18.45 2.64
N PRO A 204 15.53 -18.70 2.92
CA PRO A 204 16.37 -17.71 3.59
C PRO A 204 16.58 -16.43 2.76
N ALA A 205 16.59 -16.52 1.43
CA ALA A 205 16.72 -15.35 0.56
C ALA A 205 15.49 -14.44 0.63
N VAL A 206 14.29 -15.00 0.58
CA VAL A 206 13.04 -14.24 0.70
C VAL A 206 12.88 -13.66 2.10
N GLU A 207 13.26 -14.39 3.15
CA GLU A 207 13.30 -13.85 4.50
C GLU A 207 14.31 -12.70 4.64
N CYS A 208 15.48 -12.82 4.00
CA CYS A 208 16.49 -11.77 3.95
C CYS A 208 15.94 -10.50 3.28
N LEU A 209 15.30 -10.65 2.11
CA LEU A 209 14.63 -9.54 1.42
C LEU A 209 13.51 -8.94 2.28
N THR A 210 12.82 -9.75 3.09
CA THR A 210 11.81 -9.26 4.03
C THR A 210 12.45 -8.34 5.07
N GLN A 211 13.61 -8.71 5.65
CA GLN A 211 14.32 -7.83 6.59
C GLN A 211 14.82 -6.54 5.92
N MET A 212 15.33 -6.61 4.69
CA MET A 212 15.78 -5.43 3.94
C MET A 212 14.65 -4.49 3.53
N SER A 213 13.46 -5.03 3.24
CA SER A 213 12.29 -4.25 2.83
C SER A 213 11.67 -3.41 3.96
N TYR A 214 12.28 -3.41 5.16
CA TYR A 214 12.00 -2.39 6.17
C TYR A 214 12.44 -0.99 5.75
N ASP A 215 13.46 -0.89 4.90
CA ASP A 215 13.85 0.33 4.23
C ASP A 215 13.09 0.52 2.90
N ASP A 216 12.60 1.75 2.66
CA ASP A 216 11.77 2.07 1.49
C ASP A 216 12.53 2.01 0.16
N HIS A 217 13.84 2.33 0.17
CA HIS A 217 14.69 2.25 -1.01
C HIS A 217 14.95 0.80 -1.41
N CYS A 218 15.29 -0.05 -0.44
CA CYS A 218 15.39 -1.50 -0.61
C CYS A 218 14.06 -2.08 -1.12
N SER A 219 12.94 -1.75 -0.47
CA SER A 219 11.59 -2.19 -0.85
C SER A 219 11.26 -1.87 -2.31
N THR A 220 11.49 -0.61 -2.72
CA THR A 220 11.27 -0.18 -4.12
C THR A 220 12.19 -0.92 -5.09
N THR A 221 13.46 -1.14 -4.71
CA THR A 221 14.44 -1.80 -5.58
C THR A 221 14.14 -3.29 -5.76
N ILE A 222 13.69 -3.98 -4.70
CA ILE A 222 13.25 -5.38 -4.75
C ILE A 222 12.13 -5.55 -5.78
N VAL A 223 11.11 -4.69 -5.71
CA VAL A 223 9.99 -4.71 -6.66
C VAL A 223 10.45 -4.34 -8.08
N ARG A 224 11.25 -3.28 -8.24
CA ARG A 224 11.78 -2.87 -9.56
C ARG A 224 12.65 -3.94 -10.21
N ARG A 225 13.32 -4.77 -9.41
CA ARG A 225 14.10 -5.89 -9.91
C ARG A 225 13.25 -7.10 -10.29
N GLY A 226 11.93 -7.06 -10.15
CA GLY A 226 11.06 -8.13 -10.60
C GLY A 226 11.09 -9.38 -9.70
N VAL A 227 11.39 -9.20 -8.40
CA VAL A 227 11.35 -10.31 -7.44
C VAL A 227 9.92 -10.81 -7.23
N VAL A 228 8.92 -9.93 -7.37
CA VAL A 228 7.51 -10.29 -7.11
C VAL A 228 7.00 -11.32 -8.13
N GLU A 229 7.42 -11.20 -9.38
CA GLU A 229 7.13 -12.15 -10.45
C GLU A 229 7.83 -13.49 -10.21
N VAL A 230 9.07 -13.47 -9.72
CA VAL A 230 9.79 -14.68 -9.34
C VAL A 230 9.10 -15.38 -8.17
N LEU A 231 8.64 -14.62 -7.17
CA LEU A 231 7.87 -15.16 -6.05
C LEU A 231 6.58 -15.81 -6.51
N ARG A 232 5.85 -15.21 -7.45
CA ARG A 232 4.65 -15.82 -8.03
C ARG A 232 5.00 -17.19 -8.62
N ASP A 233 5.99 -17.26 -9.50
CA ASP A 233 6.37 -18.51 -10.17
C ASP A 233 6.85 -19.56 -9.15
N SER A 234 7.63 -19.13 -8.15
CA SER A 234 8.14 -20.00 -7.09
C SER A 234 7.03 -20.47 -6.14
N LEU A 235 5.98 -19.68 -5.89
CA LEU A 235 4.82 -20.09 -5.10
C LEU A 235 4.02 -21.21 -5.78
N VAL A 236 4.08 -21.31 -7.11
CA VAL A 236 3.46 -22.43 -7.83
C VAL A 236 4.31 -23.69 -7.68
N GLU A 237 5.63 -23.58 -7.83
CA GLU A 237 6.56 -24.71 -7.79
C GLU A 237 6.82 -25.24 -6.36
N LEU A 238 6.92 -24.33 -5.39
CA LEU A 238 7.26 -24.60 -3.99
C LEU A 238 6.05 -24.46 -3.06
N ALA A 239 4.82 -24.57 -3.60
CA ALA A 239 3.57 -24.48 -2.85
C ALA A 239 3.44 -25.49 -1.70
N TYR A 240 4.29 -26.53 -1.69
CA TYR A 240 4.29 -27.60 -0.70
C TYR A 240 5.14 -27.27 0.55
N ASP A 241 6.03 -26.28 0.49
CA ASP A 241 6.83 -25.84 1.63
C ASP A 241 6.17 -24.67 2.37
N GLU A 242 5.65 -24.96 3.57
CA GLU A 242 5.01 -23.98 4.44
C GLU A 242 5.97 -22.85 4.85
N LYS A 243 7.27 -23.13 5.04
CA LYS A 243 8.24 -22.12 5.48
C LYS A 243 8.48 -21.10 4.38
N PHE A 244 8.72 -21.56 3.16
CA PHE A 244 8.81 -20.70 1.99
C PHE A 244 7.51 -19.90 1.79
N CYS A 245 6.35 -20.54 1.85
CA CYS A 245 5.06 -19.86 1.72
C CYS A 245 4.89 -18.73 2.75
N LEU A 246 5.24 -18.98 4.01
CA LEU A 246 5.23 -17.97 5.06
C LEU A 246 6.18 -16.81 4.74
N ALA A 247 7.41 -17.09 4.33
CA ALA A 247 8.39 -16.08 3.95
C ALA A 247 7.88 -15.23 2.77
N ALA A 248 7.29 -15.85 1.75
CA ALA A 248 6.75 -15.17 0.58
C ALA A 248 5.59 -14.23 0.94
N VAL A 249 4.64 -14.70 1.75
CA VAL A 249 3.51 -13.87 2.23
C VAL A 249 4.03 -12.71 3.09
N GLN A 250 5.01 -12.95 3.96
CA GLN A 250 5.64 -11.91 4.79
C GLN A 250 6.36 -10.85 3.94
N LEU A 251 7.04 -11.24 2.87
CA LEU A 251 7.69 -10.31 1.97
C LEU A 251 6.65 -9.43 1.27
N VAL A 252 5.59 -10.00 0.70
CA VAL A 252 4.53 -9.21 0.04
C VAL A 252 3.78 -8.32 1.03
N ASP A 253 3.49 -8.82 2.24
CA ASP A 253 2.96 -8.02 3.35
C ASP A 253 3.86 -6.81 3.62
N ARG A 254 5.18 -7.00 3.71
CA ARG A 254 6.10 -5.90 3.97
C ARG A 254 6.24 -4.93 2.79
N LEU A 255 6.33 -5.43 1.57
CA LEU A 255 6.41 -4.60 0.36
C LEU A 255 5.15 -3.74 0.16
N SER A 256 3.99 -4.20 0.65
CA SER A 256 2.71 -3.47 0.58
C SER A 256 2.66 -2.20 1.42
N TYR A 257 3.59 -2.01 2.36
CA TYR A 257 3.69 -0.75 3.12
C TYR A 257 4.13 0.42 2.25
N ASN A 258 4.93 0.16 1.21
CA ASN A 258 5.33 1.20 0.27
C ASN A 258 4.30 1.28 -0.87
N THR A 259 3.54 2.37 -0.84
CA THR A 259 2.44 2.63 -1.78
C THR A 259 2.86 2.65 -3.25
N ALA A 260 4.13 2.97 -3.54
CA ALA A 260 4.70 2.97 -4.89
C ALA A 260 4.83 1.55 -5.47
N ASN A 261 4.84 0.52 -4.63
CA ASN A 261 4.99 -0.87 -5.05
C ASN A 261 3.66 -1.53 -5.43
N ILE A 262 2.53 -0.96 -5.01
CA ILE A 262 1.23 -1.65 -5.03
C ILE A 262 0.79 -1.98 -6.46
N SER A 263 0.97 -1.07 -7.41
CA SER A 263 0.64 -1.36 -8.82
C SER A 263 1.42 -2.56 -9.34
N SER A 264 2.74 -2.59 -9.12
CA SER A 264 3.59 -3.70 -9.56
C SER A 264 3.23 -5.01 -8.87
N ILE A 265 2.89 -4.98 -7.57
CA ILE A 265 2.43 -6.17 -6.83
C ILE A 265 1.13 -6.70 -7.46
N VAL A 266 0.16 -5.84 -7.77
CA VAL A 266 -1.08 -6.27 -8.43
C VAL A 266 -0.83 -6.79 -9.84
N ASP A 267 -0.05 -6.06 -10.65
CA ASP A 267 0.25 -6.40 -12.04
C ASP A 267 0.99 -7.75 -12.15
N SER A 268 1.84 -8.08 -11.17
CA SER A 268 2.56 -9.36 -11.12
C SER A 268 1.63 -10.57 -10.93
N ARG A 269 0.40 -10.36 -10.44
CA ARG A 269 -0.56 -11.39 -9.99
C ARG A 269 -0.11 -12.26 -8.81
N VAL A 270 0.95 -11.90 -8.08
CA VAL A 270 1.40 -12.67 -6.90
C VAL A 270 0.30 -12.87 -5.85
N VAL A 271 -0.62 -11.90 -5.70
CA VAL A 271 -1.71 -11.96 -4.72
C VAL A 271 -2.69 -13.11 -4.99
N TYR A 272 -2.82 -13.53 -6.25
CA TYR A 272 -3.63 -14.69 -6.62
C TYR A 272 -3.03 -15.98 -6.05
N GLU A 273 -1.72 -16.18 -6.24
CA GLU A 273 -1.00 -17.33 -5.70
C GLU A 273 -0.97 -17.32 -4.17
N LEU A 274 -0.84 -16.14 -3.55
CA LEU A 274 -0.97 -16.02 -2.09
C LEU A 274 -2.38 -16.38 -1.59
N SER A 275 -3.43 -16.07 -2.35
CA SER A 275 -4.80 -16.44 -2.01
C SER A 275 -4.99 -17.96 -2.05
N SER A 276 -4.46 -18.61 -3.10
CA SER A 276 -4.44 -20.08 -3.22
C SER A 276 -3.65 -20.71 -2.06
N THR A 277 -2.43 -20.23 -1.82
CA THR A 277 -1.54 -20.67 -0.74
C THR A 277 -2.21 -20.56 0.63
N SER A 278 -2.89 -19.44 0.91
CA SER A 278 -3.59 -19.23 2.18
C SER A 278 -4.78 -20.17 2.35
N VAL A 279 -5.40 -20.61 1.25
CA VAL A 279 -6.45 -21.62 1.30
C VAL A 279 -5.88 -23.03 1.49
N THR A 280 -4.70 -23.33 0.94
CA THR A 280 -3.98 -24.59 1.16
C THR A 280 -3.53 -24.71 2.62
N TYR A 281 -2.90 -23.66 3.17
CA TYR A 281 -2.43 -23.60 4.56
C TYR A 281 -3.43 -22.91 5.48
N ILE A 282 -4.71 -23.25 5.35
CA ILE A 282 -5.80 -22.59 6.10
C ILE A 282 -5.71 -22.79 7.62
N GLU A 283 -4.92 -23.75 8.10
CA GLU A 283 -4.67 -24.00 9.52
C GLU A 283 -3.49 -23.17 10.06
N SER A 284 -2.62 -22.65 9.17
CA SER A 284 -1.43 -21.88 9.53
C SER A 284 -1.77 -20.42 9.81
N GLN A 285 -2.10 -20.12 11.07
CA GLN A 285 -2.42 -18.75 11.49
C GLN A 285 -1.37 -17.69 11.07
N PRO A 286 -0.05 -17.97 11.11
CA PRO A 286 0.96 -17.01 10.64
C PRO A 286 0.81 -16.64 9.17
N ILE A 287 0.54 -17.61 8.29
CA ILE A 287 0.31 -17.39 6.85
C ILE A 287 -0.96 -16.56 6.66
N ILE A 288 -2.06 -17.00 7.27
CA ILE A 288 -3.37 -16.34 7.13
C ILE A 288 -3.32 -14.89 7.61
N SER A 289 -2.77 -14.64 8.80
CA SER A 289 -2.65 -13.30 9.36
C SER A 289 -1.89 -12.35 8.44
N ARG A 290 -0.77 -12.82 7.87
CA ARG A 290 0.05 -12.03 6.95
C ARG A 290 -0.65 -11.80 5.61
N PHE A 291 -1.34 -12.81 5.09
CA PHE A 291 -2.12 -12.69 3.87
C PHE A 291 -3.25 -11.66 4.01
N LEU A 292 -4.02 -11.73 5.10
CA LEU A 292 -5.09 -10.76 5.38
C LEU A 292 -4.55 -9.35 5.55
N SER A 293 -3.40 -9.20 6.21
CA SER A 293 -2.73 -7.91 6.40
C SER A 293 -2.26 -7.31 5.06
N ALA A 294 -1.56 -8.10 4.25
CA ALA A 294 -1.10 -7.70 2.92
C ALA A 294 -2.28 -7.28 2.03
N THR A 295 -3.31 -8.13 1.98
CA THR A 295 -4.52 -7.91 1.19
C THR A 295 -5.26 -6.65 1.62
N GLY A 296 -5.41 -6.43 2.93
CA GLY A 296 -6.04 -5.23 3.46
C GLY A 296 -5.35 -3.94 3.02
N ARG A 297 -4.00 -3.93 2.96
CA ARG A 297 -3.23 -2.77 2.47
C ARG A 297 -3.30 -2.61 0.96
N ILE A 298 -3.12 -3.69 0.21
CA ILE A 298 -3.14 -3.67 -1.26
C ILE A 298 -4.52 -3.21 -1.75
N CYS A 299 -5.60 -3.72 -1.15
CA CYS A 299 -6.98 -3.41 -1.53
C CYS A 299 -7.45 -2.03 -1.04
N ALA A 300 -6.71 -1.36 -0.15
CA ALA A 300 -6.99 0.03 0.19
C ALA A 300 -6.92 0.98 -1.03
N TYR A 301 -6.32 0.53 -2.14
CA TYR A 301 -6.25 1.25 -3.40
C TYR A 301 -7.38 0.80 -4.34
N LYS A 302 -8.18 1.77 -4.78
CA LYS A 302 -9.43 1.55 -5.53
C LYS A 302 -9.27 0.62 -6.75
N ASN A 303 -8.22 0.82 -7.55
CA ASN A 303 -7.99 0.01 -8.75
C ASN A 303 -7.55 -1.42 -8.41
N SER A 304 -6.74 -1.57 -7.36
CA SER A 304 -6.27 -2.86 -6.87
C SER A 304 -7.41 -3.73 -6.35
N ALA A 305 -8.32 -3.15 -5.54
CA ALA A 305 -9.48 -3.87 -5.02
C ALA A 305 -10.33 -4.49 -6.13
N LEU A 306 -10.58 -3.72 -7.20
CA LEU A 306 -11.39 -4.20 -8.33
C LEU A 306 -10.74 -5.36 -9.07
N LEU A 307 -9.43 -5.29 -9.31
CA LEU A 307 -8.70 -6.33 -10.03
C LEU A 307 -8.62 -7.63 -9.23
N LEU A 308 -8.45 -7.53 -7.90
CA LEU A 308 -8.21 -8.69 -7.04
C LEU A 308 -9.47 -9.36 -6.50
N ALA A 309 -10.63 -8.71 -6.60
CA ALA A 309 -11.84 -9.15 -5.92
C ALA A 309 -12.32 -10.55 -6.30
N ALA A 310 -12.15 -10.98 -7.55
CA ALA A 310 -12.65 -12.27 -8.02
C ALA A 310 -12.03 -13.46 -7.28
N ASP A 311 -10.77 -13.33 -6.85
CA ASP A 311 -9.96 -14.43 -6.32
C ASP A 311 -9.74 -14.30 -4.81
N VAL A 312 -9.56 -13.05 -4.35
CA VAL A 312 -9.32 -12.76 -2.93
C VAL A 312 -10.60 -12.94 -2.10
N ILE A 313 -11.78 -12.53 -2.60
CA ILE A 313 -13.03 -12.62 -1.83
C ILE A 313 -13.37 -14.08 -1.48
N PRO A 314 -13.35 -15.04 -2.43
CA PRO A 314 -13.59 -16.46 -2.10
C PRO A 314 -12.60 -17.00 -1.08
N ALA A 315 -11.32 -16.66 -1.18
CA ALA A 315 -10.28 -17.09 -0.24
C ALA A 315 -10.57 -16.58 1.18
N ILE A 316 -10.79 -15.26 1.35
CA ILE A 316 -11.11 -14.69 2.68
C ILE A 316 -12.42 -15.26 3.22
N ALA A 317 -13.43 -15.48 2.38
CA ALA A 317 -14.69 -16.08 2.82
C ALA A 317 -14.50 -17.52 3.33
N LYS A 318 -13.63 -18.31 2.69
CA LYS A 318 -13.28 -19.66 3.15
C LYS A 318 -12.51 -19.62 4.47
N ILE A 319 -11.52 -18.73 4.59
CA ILE A 319 -10.77 -18.47 5.83
C ILE A 319 -11.72 -18.07 6.97
N THR A 320 -12.63 -17.11 6.71
CA THR A 320 -13.61 -16.63 7.70
C THR A 320 -14.51 -17.76 8.20
N ALA A 321 -14.90 -18.68 7.31
CA ALA A 321 -15.70 -19.85 7.67
C ALA A 321 -14.92 -20.86 8.52
N ASN A 322 -13.61 -21.03 8.27
CA ASN A 322 -12.74 -21.94 9.03
C ASN A 322 -12.43 -21.41 10.45
N TYR A 323 -12.34 -20.09 10.60
CA TYR A 323 -12.00 -19.44 11.87
C TYR A 323 -13.21 -18.82 12.58
N LEU A 324 -14.42 -19.39 12.43
CA LEU A 324 -15.64 -18.86 13.08
C LEU A 324 -15.54 -18.80 14.62
N ASP A 325 -14.66 -19.60 15.23
CA ASP A 325 -14.45 -19.66 16.67
C ASP A 325 -13.22 -18.85 17.16
N ASP A 326 -12.47 -18.20 16.27
CA ASP A 326 -11.33 -17.33 16.61
C ASP A 326 -11.65 -15.85 16.35
N ALA A 327 -11.99 -15.12 17.42
CA ALA A 327 -12.37 -13.72 17.31
C ALA A 327 -11.26 -12.80 16.76
N SER A 328 -9.99 -13.12 17.02
CA SER A 328 -8.85 -12.32 16.56
C SER A 328 -8.65 -12.49 15.05
N MET A 329 -8.76 -13.73 14.57
CA MET A 329 -8.66 -14.01 13.13
C MET A 329 -9.85 -13.45 12.36
N LEU A 330 -11.06 -13.54 12.91
CA LEU A 330 -12.25 -12.92 12.32
C LEU A 330 -12.10 -11.40 12.20
N LEU A 331 -11.52 -10.73 13.21
CA LEU A 331 -11.25 -9.30 13.15
C LEU A 331 -10.34 -8.96 11.96
N ALA A 332 -9.27 -9.72 11.76
CA ALA A 332 -8.38 -9.56 10.60
C ALA A 332 -9.11 -9.82 9.26
N CYS A 333 -10.00 -10.82 9.22
CA CYS A 333 -10.81 -11.10 8.04
C CYS A 333 -11.73 -9.92 7.69
N PHE A 334 -12.47 -9.38 8.66
CA PHE A 334 -13.38 -8.25 8.41
C PHE A 334 -12.64 -6.96 8.07
N ALA A 335 -11.44 -6.74 8.62
CA ALA A 335 -10.59 -5.63 8.21
C ALA A 335 -10.18 -5.74 6.73
N ALA A 336 -9.73 -6.93 6.30
CA ALA A 336 -9.38 -7.18 4.89
C ALA A 336 -10.59 -7.06 3.95
N LEU A 337 -11.76 -7.60 4.34
CA LEU A 337 -13.01 -7.45 3.60
C LEU A 337 -13.45 -5.98 3.53
N GLY A 338 -13.25 -5.20 4.59
CA GLY A 338 -13.52 -3.76 4.63
C GLY A 338 -12.74 -3.00 3.56
N SER A 339 -11.45 -3.30 3.41
CA SER A 339 -10.62 -2.75 2.34
C SER A 339 -11.09 -3.13 0.94
N LEU A 340 -11.88 -4.19 0.76
CA LEU A 340 -12.44 -4.54 -0.55
C LEU A 340 -13.74 -3.80 -0.87
N THR A 341 -14.32 -3.03 0.05
CA THR A 341 -15.62 -2.34 -0.17
C THR A 341 -15.52 -0.97 -0.87
N PHE A 342 -14.32 -0.50 -1.23
CA PHE A 342 -14.12 0.83 -1.81
C PHE A 342 -14.80 1.05 -3.17
N THR A 343 -15.09 -0.01 -3.93
CA THR A 343 -15.81 0.10 -5.20
C THR A 343 -17.23 -0.46 -5.09
N PRO A 344 -18.21 0.14 -5.78
CA PRO A 344 -19.58 -0.39 -5.80
C PRO A 344 -19.65 -1.85 -6.27
N GLN A 345 -18.81 -2.23 -7.24
CA GLN A 345 -18.77 -3.57 -7.81
C GLN A 345 -18.30 -4.60 -6.79
N THR A 346 -17.17 -4.34 -6.14
CA THR A 346 -16.60 -5.26 -5.15
C THR A 346 -17.44 -5.33 -3.88
N ALA A 347 -18.01 -4.22 -3.43
CA ALA A 347 -18.96 -4.19 -2.33
C ALA A 347 -20.23 -5.02 -2.64
N LEU A 348 -20.73 -4.96 -3.87
CA LEU A 348 -21.87 -5.77 -4.29
C LEU A 348 -21.55 -7.27 -4.29
N LEU A 349 -20.34 -7.68 -4.70
CA LEU A 349 -19.91 -9.08 -4.62
C LEU A 349 -19.84 -9.59 -3.17
N LEU A 350 -19.55 -8.70 -2.22
CA LEU A 350 -19.44 -9.02 -0.79
C LEU A 350 -20.78 -9.07 -0.07
N SER A 351 -21.79 -8.35 -0.54
CA SER A 351 -22.95 -7.94 0.28
C SER A 351 -23.70 -9.09 0.92
N GLN A 352 -24.03 -10.15 0.17
CA GLN A 352 -24.86 -11.23 0.69
C GLN A 352 -24.05 -12.18 1.61
N LYS A 353 -22.99 -12.80 1.09
CA LYS A 353 -22.21 -13.80 1.81
C LYS A 353 -21.51 -13.22 3.05
N SER A 354 -20.93 -12.03 2.93
CA SER A 354 -20.19 -11.41 4.03
C SER A 354 -21.12 -10.89 5.13
N CYS A 355 -22.31 -10.39 4.82
CA CYS A 355 -23.29 -10.04 5.87
C CYS A 355 -23.79 -11.27 6.64
N THR A 356 -24.01 -12.41 5.97
CA THR A 356 -24.35 -13.66 6.66
C THR A 356 -23.20 -14.13 7.56
N LEU A 357 -21.93 -14.00 7.13
CA LEU A 357 -20.76 -14.31 7.96
C LEU A 357 -20.64 -13.34 9.15
N SER A 358 -20.86 -12.04 8.95
CA SER A 358 -20.91 -11.04 10.02
C SER A 358 -21.96 -11.38 11.08
N LEU A 359 -23.14 -11.82 10.66
CA LEU A 359 -24.21 -12.25 11.57
C LEU A 359 -23.79 -13.47 12.41
N LYS A 360 -23.18 -14.48 11.77
CA LYS A 360 -22.65 -15.67 12.46
C LYS A 360 -21.57 -15.28 13.47
N ALA A 361 -20.58 -14.49 13.05
CA ALA A 361 -19.49 -14.01 13.91
C ALA A 361 -20.01 -13.24 15.15
N MET A 362 -20.97 -12.32 14.95
CA MET A 362 -21.56 -11.55 16.06
C MET A 362 -22.36 -12.41 17.05
N LYS A 363 -22.93 -13.54 16.59
CA LYS A 363 -23.65 -14.49 17.45
C LYS A 363 -22.67 -15.37 18.22
N SER A 364 -21.69 -15.97 17.54
CA SER A 364 -20.68 -16.84 18.16
C SER A 364 -19.84 -16.10 19.20
N HIS A 365 -19.50 -14.83 18.93
CA HIS A 365 -18.61 -14.02 19.79
C HIS A 365 -19.33 -12.86 20.46
N PHE A 366 -20.52 -13.12 21.03
CA PHE A 366 -21.37 -12.06 21.59
C PHE A 366 -20.75 -11.29 22.77
N ARG A 367 -19.63 -11.74 23.36
CA ARG A 367 -18.90 -11.02 24.42
C ARG A 367 -17.67 -10.25 23.93
N HIS A 368 -17.17 -10.52 22.72
CA HIS A 368 -15.92 -9.93 22.24
C HIS A 368 -16.16 -8.54 21.62
N ALA A 369 -15.91 -7.47 22.38
CA ALA A 369 -16.16 -6.09 21.93
C ALA A 369 -15.33 -5.71 20.68
N GLY A 370 -14.05 -6.09 20.62
CA GLY A 370 -13.16 -5.77 19.49
C GLY A 370 -13.66 -6.30 18.14
N LEU A 371 -13.99 -7.60 18.07
CA LEU A 371 -14.62 -8.20 16.90
C LEU A 371 -15.94 -7.53 16.51
N LYS A 372 -16.84 -7.22 17.45
CA LYS A 372 -18.09 -6.51 17.12
C LYS A 372 -17.82 -5.15 16.48
N ARG A 373 -16.85 -4.40 17.02
CA ARG A 373 -16.41 -3.14 16.44
C ARG A 373 -15.91 -3.34 15.01
N GLY A 374 -15.03 -4.30 14.78
CA GLY A 374 -14.51 -4.61 13.45
C GLY A 374 -15.60 -5.04 12.45
N VAL A 375 -16.57 -5.84 12.89
CA VAL A 375 -17.75 -6.21 12.07
C VAL A 375 -18.57 -4.97 11.71
N LEU A 376 -18.82 -4.07 12.67
CA LEU A 376 -19.58 -2.84 12.42
C LEU A 376 -18.81 -1.87 11.51
N GLU A 377 -17.49 -1.75 11.67
CA GLU A 377 -16.64 -0.96 10.77
C GLU A 377 -16.70 -1.51 9.33
N PHE A 378 -16.60 -2.83 9.17
CA PHE A 378 -16.81 -3.49 7.88
C PHE A 378 -18.20 -3.21 7.29
N LEU A 379 -19.27 -3.41 8.06
CA LEU A 379 -20.65 -3.18 7.60
C LEU A 379 -20.88 -1.70 7.25
N SER A 380 -20.31 -0.78 8.02
CA SER A 380 -20.36 0.65 7.74
C SER A 380 -19.72 0.97 6.39
N SER A 381 -18.53 0.44 6.10
CA SER A 381 -17.87 0.62 4.80
C SER A 381 -18.65 -0.03 3.65
N LEU A 382 -19.22 -1.22 3.88
CA LEU A 382 -20.06 -1.92 2.91
C LEU A 382 -21.34 -1.13 2.58
N PHE A 383 -22.02 -0.60 3.60
CA PHE A 383 -23.30 0.09 3.45
C PHE A 383 -23.19 1.50 2.89
N LEU A 384 -21.95 2.04 2.81
CA LEU A 384 -21.69 3.24 2.04
C LEU A 384 -22.03 3.06 0.55
N GLN A 385 -22.02 1.81 0.05
CA GLN A 385 -22.40 1.46 -1.32
C GLN A 385 -23.88 1.07 -1.39
N PRO A 386 -24.78 1.88 -2.01
CA PRO A 386 -26.22 1.69 -1.86
C PRO A 386 -26.77 0.32 -2.29
N LYS A 387 -26.30 -0.21 -3.42
CA LYS A 387 -26.73 -1.53 -3.92
C LYS A 387 -26.24 -2.67 -3.01
N ALA A 388 -25.04 -2.55 -2.45
CA ALA A 388 -24.51 -3.53 -1.51
C ALA A 388 -25.30 -3.51 -0.19
N ALA A 389 -25.65 -2.31 0.31
CA ALA A 389 -26.52 -2.15 1.46
C ALA A 389 -27.89 -2.81 1.23
N GLU A 390 -28.50 -2.58 0.07
CA GLU A 390 -29.78 -3.18 -0.31
C GLU A 390 -29.75 -4.71 -0.24
N VAL A 391 -28.81 -5.34 -0.96
CA VAL A 391 -28.69 -6.82 -0.95
C VAL A 391 -28.37 -7.34 0.45
N GLY A 392 -27.38 -6.75 1.13
CA GLY A 392 -26.95 -7.18 2.45
C GLY A 392 -28.06 -7.10 3.50
N ILE A 393 -28.81 -5.98 3.54
CA ILE A 393 -29.86 -5.74 4.53
C ILE A 393 -31.12 -6.56 4.23
N LEU A 394 -31.56 -6.61 2.97
CA LEU A 394 -32.83 -7.25 2.64
C LEU A 394 -32.76 -8.78 2.71
N GLU A 395 -31.59 -9.38 2.47
CA GLU A 395 -31.48 -10.84 2.30
C GLU A 395 -30.91 -11.59 3.52
N THR A 396 -30.19 -10.93 4.43
CA THR A 396 -29.41 -11.65 5.46
C THR A 396 -29.93 -11.53 6.90
N GLY A 397 -30.85 -10.60 7.16
CA GLY A 397 -31.31 -10.29 8.52
C GLY A 397 -30.27 -9.52 9.37
N ILE A 398 -29.17 -9.05 8.77
CA ILE A 398 -28.11 -8.32 9.47
C ILE A 398 -28.62 -7.05 10.17
N LEU A 399 -29.64 -6.38 9.59
CA LEU A 399 -30.23 -5.18 10.17
C LEU A 399 -30.79 -5.43 11.57
N SER A 400 -31.55 -6.50 11.76
CA SER A 400 -32.11 -6.86 13.07
C SER A 400 -31.01 -7.11 14.10
N ALA A 401 -29.88 -7.71 13.69
CA ALA A 401 -28.75 -7.93 14.58
C ALA A 401 -28.05 -6.62 14.98
N VAL A 402 -27.87 -5.68 14.05
CA VAL A 402 -27.30 -4.35 14.31
C VAL A 402 -28.23 -3.54 15.23
N VAL A 403 -29.53 -3.56 14.95
CA VAL A 403 -30.55 -2.84 15.73
C VAL A 403 -30.68 -3.40 17.15
N ASN A 404 -30.66 -4.74 17.30
CA ASN A 404 -30.63 -5.37 18.62
C ASN A 404 -29.41 -4.95 19.45
N LYS A 405 -28.32 -4.51 18.83
CA LYS A 405 -27.20 -3.96 19.58
C LYS A 405 -27.57 -2.67 20.28
N LEU A 406 -28.31 -1.73 19.67
CA LEU A 406 -28.74 -0.47 20.32
C LEU A 406 -29.30 -0.68 21.74
N LYS A 407 -30.02 -1.79 21.97
CA LYS A 407 -30.64 -2.13 23.25
C LYS A 407 -29.65 -2.58 24.33
N VAL A 408 -28.52 -3.17 23.92
CA VAL A 408 -27.60 -3.93 24.78
C VAL A 408 -26.20 -3.29 24.82
N VAL A 409 -25.89 -2.28 24.01
CA VAL A 409 -24.51 -1.76 23.92
C VAL A 409 -24.06 -1.04 25.18
N GLN A 410 -22.81 -1.30 25.56
CA GLN A 410 -21.94 -0.38 26.30
C GLN A 410 -21.57 0.82 25.40
N ASP A 411 -21.39 2.00 25.98
CA ASP A 411 -21.16 3.27 25.25
C ASP A 411 -20.12 3.16 24.12
N ALA A 412 -19.07 2.35 24.29
CA ALA A 412 -17.94 2.23 23.36
C ALA A 412 -18.25 1.66 21.96
N LEU A 413 -19.37 0.96 21.71
CA LEU A 413 -19.72 0.50 20.34
C LEU A 413 -20.91 1.27 19.73
N LEU A 414 -21.51 2.20 20.49
CA LEU A 414 -22.74 2.86 20.05
C LEU A 414 -22.49 3.71 18.80
N ASP A 415 -21.37 4.43 18.75
CA ASP A 415 -20.98 5.22 17.56
C ASP A 415 -20.83 4.36 16.29
N ASN A 416 -20.26 3.16 16.41
CA ASN A 416 -20.12 2.24 15.27
C ASN A 416 -21.50 1.74 14.79
N VAL A 417 -22.42 1.46 15.72
CA VAL A 417 -23.80 1.07 15.39
C VAL A 417 -24.51 2.22 14.69
N LEU A 418 -24.47 3.43 15.24
CA LEU A 418 -25.12 4.62 14.67
C LEU A 418 -24.55 4.96 13.30
N THR A 419 -23.23 4.90 13.11
CA THR A 419 -22.58 5.10 11.80
C THR A 419 -23.04 4.07 10.78
N THR A 420 -23.10 2.79 11.17
CA THR A 420 -23.58 1.70 10.30
C THR A 420 -25.03 1.92 9.88
N LEU A 421 -25.90 2.31 10.83
CA LEU A 421 -27.30 2.62 10.57
C LEU A 421 -27.48 3.89 9.71
N TYR A 422 -26.61 4.88 9.86
CA TYR A 422 -26.62 6.08 9.04
C TYR A 422 -26.29 5.77 7.57
N HIS A 423 -25.25 4.97 7.32
CA HIS A 423 -24.92 4.52 5.96
C HIS A 423 -26.05 3.66 5.36
N ALA A 424 -26.65 2.76 6.15
CA ALA A 424 -27.85 2.04 5.74
C ALA A 424 -29.00 2.99 5.39
N ALA A 425 -29.30 3.98 6.23
CA ALA A 425 -30.39 4.93 6.01
C ALA A 425 -30.19 5.83 4.79
N THR A 426 -28.95 6.06 4.35
CA THR A 426 -28.64 6.91 3.17
C THR A 426 -28.55 6.13 1.85
N SER A 427 -28.73 4.80 1.89
CA SER A 427 -28.59 3.88 0.76
C SER A 427 -29.75 3.96 -0.27
N THR A 428 -30.78 3.13 -0.19
CA THR A 428 -31.91 3.06 -1.13
C THR A 428 -33.26 3.15 -0.40
N ASN A 429 -34.34 3.48 -1.12
CA ASN A 429 -35.67 3.57 -0.51
C ASN A 429 -36.13 2.23 0.06
N LYS A 430 -35.82 1.11 -0.60
CA LYS A 430 -36.14 -0.23 -0.09
C LYS A 430 -35.46 -0.51 1.24
N VAL A 431 -34.21 -0.09 1.42
CA VAL A 431 -33.53 -0.21 2.72
C VAL A 431 -34.23 0.65 3.77
N LYS A 432 -34.59 1.89 3.45
CA LYS A 432 -35.34 2.77 4.37
C LYS A 432 -36.68 2.15 4.78
N ASP A 433 -37.42 1.59 3.84
CA ASP A 433 -38.71 0.95 4.13
C ASP A 433 -38.52 -0.30 4.98
N LYS A 434 -37.46 -1.07 4.74
CA LYS A 434 -37.07 -2.17 5.63
C LYS A 434 -36.74 -1.67 7.04
N MET A 435 -35.99 -0.57 7.17
CA MET A 435 -35.68 0.05 8.47
C MET A 435 -36.93 0.56 9.19
N LYS A 436 -37.91 1.14 8.48
CA LYS A 436 -39.22 1.51 9.07
C LYS A 436 -39.96 0.28 9.57
N SER A 437 -40.03 -0.78 8.75
CA SER A 437 -40.72 -2.03 9.11
C SER A 437 -40.07 -2.77 10.29
N ALA A 438 -38.77 -2.56 10.51
CA ALA A 438 -38.00 -3.14 11.60
C ALA A 438 -37.98 -2.26 12.87
N SER A 439 -38.85 -1.25 12.96
CA SER A 439 -38.97 -0.34 14.12
C SER A 439 -37.69 0.42 14.49
N VAL A 440 -36.77 0.62 13.55
CA VAL A 440 -35.48 1.28 13.81
C VAL A 440 -35.65 2.70 14.33
N ILE A 441 -36.68 3.42 13.87
CA ILE A 441 -36.99 4.78 14.34
C ILE A 441 -37.33 4.78 15.83
N GLN A 442 -38.12 3.81 16.30
CA GLN A 442 -38.49 3.74 17.71
C GLN A 442 -37.26 3.40 18.56
N ASP A 443 -36.47 2.41 18.13
CA ASP A 443 -35.24 2.03 18.84
C ASP A 443 -34.21 3.19 18.91
N LEU A 444 -34.12 4.04 17.89
CA LEU A 444 -33.30 5.27 17.91
C LEU A 444 -33.86 6.34 18.86
N LYS A 445 -35.18 6.50 18.94
CA LYS A 445 -35.81 7.42 19.92
C LYS A 445 -35.55 6.95 21.35
N ASP A 446 -35.68 5.66 21.60
CA ASP A 446 -35.43 5.07 22.92
C ASP A 446 -33.95 5.22 23.30
N THR A 447 -33.04 5.00 22.33
CA THR A 447 -31.60 5.25 22.50
C THR A 447 -31.32 6.72 22.81
N LYS A 448 -31.91 7.64 22.05
CA LYS A 448 -31.79 9.09 22.28
C LYS A 448 -32.24 9.48 23.70
N ALA A 449 -33.37 8.93 24.17
CA ALA A 449 -33.88 9.18 25.52
C ALA A 449 -32.94 8.62 26.60
N LYS A 450 -32.40 7.41 26.38
CA LYS A 450 -31.44 6.76 27.28
C LYS A 450 -30.13 7.57 27.41
N PHE A 451 -29.66 8.17 26.33
CA PHE A 451 -28.42 8.96 26.26
C PHE A 451 -28.68 10.48 26.19
N ASN A 452 -29.68 10.97 26.94
CA ASN A 452 -30.09 12.38 26.94
C ASN A 452 -29.02 13.38 27.41
N ALA A 453 -27.94 12.92 28.04
CA ALA A 453 -26.83 13.77 28.45
C ALA A 453 -25.74 13.90 27.36
N GLN A 454 -25.74 13.06 26.33
CA GLN A 454 -24.69 13.01 25.31
C GLN A 454 -25.19 13.60 23.99
N GLU A 455 -24.98 14.92 23.81
CA GLU A 455 -25.48 15.69 22.65
C GLU A 455 -25.10 15.06 21.30
N HIS A 456 -23.85 14.58 21.14
CA HIS A 456 -23.39 13.96 19.90
C HIS A 456 -24.19 12.70 19.52
N ILE A 457 -24.60 11.86 20.48
CA ILE A 457 -25.43 10.68 20.24
C ILE A 457 -26.82 11.11 19.79
N GLN A 458 -27.38 12.13 20.44
CA GLN A 458 -28.70 12.65 20.09
C GLN A 458 -28.73 13.17 18.65
N GLU A 459 -27.74 13.97 18.28
CA GLU A 459 -27.61 14.48 16.92
C GLU A 459 -27.50 13.35 15.90
N GLN A 460 -26.71 12.32 16.18
CA GLN A 460 -26.58 11.18 15.28
C GLN A 460 -27.89 10.42 15.14
N CYS A 461 -28.63 10.19 16.23
CA CYS A 461 -29.96 9.58 16.18
C CYS A 461 -30.92 10.40 15.31
N ASP A 462 -30.96 11.72 15.49
CA ASP A 462 -31.81 12.61 14.70
C ASP A 462 -31.43 12.62 13.21
N LYS A 463 -30.13 12.61 12.89
CA LYS A 463 -29.62 12.50 11.52
C LYS A 463 -30.09 11.19 10.86
N ILE A 464 -30.02 10.07 11.58
CA ILE A 464 -30.47 8.77 11.06
C ILE A 464 -31.99 8.74 10.88
N ILE A 465 -32.77 9.20 11.86
CA ILE A 465 -34.24 9.28 11.78
C ILE A 465 -34.65 10.13 10.57
N THR A 466 -34.03 11.30 10.41
CA THR A 466 -34.28 12.19 9.27
C THR A 466 -33.94 11.52 7.94
N ALA A 467 -32.80 10.81 7.86
CA ALA A 467 -32.40 10.08 6.66
C ALA A 467 -33.38 8.95 6.28
N ILE A 468 -33.93 8.23 7.27
CA ILE A 468 -34.95 7.18 7.06
C ILE A 468 -36.28 7.78 6.56
N LEU A 469 -36.70 8.91 7.13
CA LEU A 469 -37.97 9.56 6.78
C LEU A 469 -37.93 10.32 5.46
N THR A 470 -36.77 10.87 5.10
CA THR A 470 -36.61 11.64 3.85
C THR A 470 -36.56 10.66 2.67
N PRO A 471 -37.52 10.68 1.73
CA PRO A 471 -37.45 9.84 0.55
C PRO A 471 -36.22 10.19 -0.29
N LYS A 472 -35.50 9.19 -0.81
CA LYS A 472 -34.41 9.42 -1.76
C LYS A 472 -35.05 9.57 -3.14
N VAL A 473 -35.00 10.77 -3.70
CA VAL A 473 -35.46 11.00 -5.07
C VAL A 473 -34.44 10.36 -6.01
N GLU A 474 -34.79 9.28 -6.69
CA GLU A 474 -33.91 8.71 -7.69
C GLU A 474 -33.93 9.59 -8.94
N LEU A 475 -32.78 9.79 -9.57
CA LEU A 475 -32.67 10.55 -10.83
C LEU A 475 -33.55 9.97 -11.95
N GLN A 476 -33.91 8.69 -11.85
CA GLN A 476 -34.77 7.97 -12.78
C GLN A 476 -36.25 8.36 -12.62
N ASP A 477 -36.64 8.77 -11.41
CA ASP A 477 -38.01 9.19 -11.08
C ASP A 477 -38.24 10.68 -11.42
N LEU A 478 -37.17 11.41 -11.76
CA LEU A 478 -37.27 12.76 -12.27
C LEU A 478 -37.66 12.70 -13.75
N ASN A 479 -38.96 12.84 -14.03
CA ASN A 479 -39.46 13.08 -15.39
C ASN A 479 -38.80 14.35 -15.95
N PHE A 480 -37.78 14.17 -16.79
CA PHE A 480 -37.19 15.26 -17.56
C PHE A 480 -38.13 15.55 -18.73
N THR A 481 -38.93 16.61 -18.62
CA THR A 481 -39.52 17.23 -19.80
C THR A 481 -38.40 17.71 -20.70
N GLN A 482 -38.21 17.04 -21.85
CA GLN A 482 -37.45 17.61 -22.95
C GLN A 482 -38.16 18.91 -23.33
N ALA A 483 -37.47 20.03 -23.15
CA ALA A 483 -37.88 21.25 -23.83
C ALA A 483 -37.68 20.97 -25.32
N ASN A 484 -38.78 20.77 -26.04
CA ASN A 484 -38.78 20.66 -27.50
C ASN A 484 -37.99 21.85 -28.05
N ALA A 485 -36.95 21.55 -28.82
CA ALA A 485 -36.11 22.55 -29.45
C ALA A 485 -36.77 23.18 -30.69
N ASP A 486 -38.02 22.84 -30.98
CA ASP A 486 -38.70 23.17 -32.24
C ASP A 486 -39.58 24.43 -32.18
N ASP A 487 -39.73 25.08 -31.02
CA ASP A 487 -40.44 26.38 -30.93
C ASP A 487 -39.50 27.59 -31.17
N TYR A 488 -38.62 27.49 -32.18
CA TYR A 488 -37.96 28.66 -32.73
C TYR A 488 -38.83 29.23 -33.86
N ILE A 489 -39.80 30.06 -33.49
CA ILE A 489 -40.57 30.86 -34.44
C ILE A 489 -39.60 31.86 -35.09
N ASP A 490 -39.29 31.61 -36.37
CA ASP A 490 -38.61 32.55 -37.24
C ASP A 490 -39.50 33.78 -37.46
N THR A 491 -39.15 34.87 -36.78
CA THR A 491 -39.88 36.16 -36.79
C THR A 491 -39.39 37.11 -37.88
N SER A 492 -38.70 36.61 -38.91
CA SER A 492 -38.09 37.46 -39.95
C SER A 492 -39.01 37.86 -41.11
N THR A 493 -40.29 37.45 -41.12
CA THR A 493 -41.25 37.93 -42.12
C THR A 493 -42.50 38.46 -41.44
N VAL A 494 -43.05 39.54 -41.99
CA VAL A 494 -44.35 40.16 -41.66
C VAL A 494 -44.21 41.36 -40.67
N TRP A 495 -44.18 42.56 -41.29
CA TRP A 495 -44.35 43.94 -40.77
C TRP A 495 -43.10 44.76 -40.38
N GLY A 496 -42.79 45.72 -41.26
CA GLY A 496 -41.86 46.82 -41.01
C GLY A 496 -42.46 47.85 -40.08
N GLU A 497 -42.02 47.82 -38.82
CA GLU A 497 -42.03 48.95 -37.90
C GLU A 497 -40.72 48.92 -37.11
N ARG A 498 -40.10 50.08 -36.93
CA ARG A 498 -38.89 50.24 -36.10
C ARG A 498 -39.21 49.85 -34.66
N LYS A 499 -38.97 48.58 -34.31
CA LYS A 499 -38.90 48.15 -32.90
C LYS A 499 -37.63 48.75 -32.29
N VAL A 500 -37.83 49.66 -31.35
CA VAL A 500 -36.87 49.94 -30.27
C VAL A 500 -36.41 48.57 -29.76
N LYS A 501 -35.12 48.27 -29.85
CA LYS A 501 -34.53 47.06 -29.27
C LYS A 501 -34.75 47.13 -27.76
N GLN A 502 -35.87 46.61 -27.26
CA GLN A 502 -35.97 46.21 -25.87
C GLN A 502 -34.80 45.26 -25.64
N GLY A 503 -33.81 45.71 -24.88
CA GLY A 503 -32.67 44.90 -24.48
C GLY A 503 -33.19 43.74 -23.65
N SER A 504 -33.55 42.64 -24.29
CA SER A 504 -33.86 41.38 -23.62
C SER A 504 -32.56 40.91 -22.97
N GLY A 505 -32.31 41.35 -21.74
CA GLY A 505 -31.11 41.00 -21.01
C GLY A 505 -30.95 39.48 -21.01
N TYR A 506 -29.83 38.99 -21.53
CA TYR A 506 -29.58 37.56 -21.61
C TYR A 506 -29.64 36.96 -20.20
N THR A 507 -30.68 36.17 -19.94
CA THR A 507 -30.93 35.57 -18.62
C THR A 507 -30.48 34.12 -18.65
N ILE A 508 -29.54 33.76 -17.76
CA ILE A 508 -29.09 32.37 -17.62
C ILE A 508 -30.23 31.54 -17.02
N SER A 509 -30.61 30.45 -17.68
CA SER A 509 -31.63 29.55 -17.15
C SER A 509 -31.27 29.03 -15.75
N ALA A 510 -32.28 28.85 -14.89
CA ALA A 510 -32.08 28.33 -13.53
C ALA A 510 -31.29 27.00 -13.52
N LYS A 511 -31.51 26.15 -14.53
CA LYS A 511 -30.79 24.88 -14.72
C LYS A 511 -29.29 25.08 -14.95
N LEU A 512 -28.90 26.02 -15.82
CA LEU A 512 -27.50 26.34 -16.06
C LEU A 512 -26.86 27.02 -14.85
N LYS A 513 -27.59 27.90 -14.17
CA LYS A 513 -27.14 28.54 -12.93
C LYS A 513 -26.84 27.51 -11.83
N ASN A 514 -27.74 26.57 -11.59
CA ASN A 514 -27.55 25.52 -10.59
C ASN A 514 -26.39 24.60 -10.95
N PHE A 515 -26.24 24.25 -12.23
CA PHE A 515 -25.11 23.47 -12.72
C PHE A 515 -23.75 24.16 -12.47
N LEU A 516 -23.65 25.45 -12.82
CA LEU A 516 -22.44 26.25 -12.62
C LEU A 516 -22.08 26.40 -11.14
N ILE A 517 -23.07 26.61 -10.27
CA ILE A 517 -22.86 26.80 -8.82
C ILE A 517 -22.47 25.49 -8.13
N ALA A 518 -23.12 24.37 -8.47
CA ALA A 518 -22.80 23.06 -7.92
C ALA A 518 -21.36 22.66 -8.26
N GLY A 519 -20.97 22.90 -9.52
CA GLY A 519 -19.66 22.55 -10.02
C GLY A 519 -19.42 21.06 -10.13
N VAL A 520 -18.28 20.68 -10.72
CA VAL A 520 -17.89 19.29 -10.93
C VAL A 520 -16.37 19.16 -10.86
N GLU A 521 -15.90 18.01 -10.39
CA GLU A 521 -14.50 17.63 -10.41
C GLU A 521 -14.03 17.31 -11.84
N LEU A 522 -13.02 18.05 -12.29
CA LEU A 522 -12.43 17.98 -13.61
C LEU A 522 -10.91 17.84 -13.50
N LYS A 523 -10.27 17.31 -14.54
CA LYS A 523 -8.81 17.24 -14.60
C LYS A 523 -8.25 18.54 -15.16
N TRP A 524 -7.52 19.28 -14.35
CA TRP A 524 -6.81 20.49 -14.74
C TRP A 524 -5.39 20.17 -15.20
N HIS A 525 -5.07 20.56 -16.43
CA HIS A 525 -3.77 20.34 -17.05
C HIS A 525 -2.90 21.59 -16.88
N SER A 526 -1.95 21.54 -15.94
CA SER A 526 -1.06 22.64 -15.58
C SER A 526 0.38 22.37 -16.02
N LYS A 527 1.04 23.37 -16.61
CA LYS A 527 2.47 23.27 -16.94
C LYS A 527 3.36 23.10 -15.71
N LYS A 528 2.99 23.73 -14.59
CA LYS A 528 3.79 23.70 -13.35
C LYS A 528 3.52 22.45 -12.50
N HIS A 529 2.30 21.93 -12.54
CA HIS A 529 1.85 20.90 -11.60
C HIS A 529 1.44 19.58 -12.25
N GLY A 530 1.53 19.44 -13.57
CA GLY A 530 1.01 18.27 -14.28
C GLY A 530 -0.52 18.24 -14.29
N VAL A 531 -1.09 17.04 -14.21
CA VAL A 531 -2.54 16.82 -14.21
C VAL A 531 -3.02 16.73 -12.76
N LEU A 532 -3.93 17.62 -12.37
CA LEU A 532 -4.54 17.65 -11.04
C LEU A 532 -6.04 17.50 -11.13
N ASP A 533 -6.65 16.77 -10.20
CA ASP A 533 -8.10 16.79 -10.03
C ASP A 533 -8.50 18.12 -9.35
N THR A 534 -9.56 18.75 -9.84
CA THR A 534 -9.91 20.12 -9.47
C THR A 534 -11.41 20.32 -9.58
N HIS A 535 -12.04 20.76 -8.48
CA HIS A 535 -13.48 21.07 -8.49
C HIS A 535 -13.74 22.45 -9.08
N LEU A 536 -14.32 22.50 -10.28
CA LEU A 536 -14.66 23.73 -10.98
C LEU A 536 -16.09 24.14 -10.68
N ARG A 537 -16.31 25.37 -10.20
CA ARG A 537 -17.65 25.93 -9.95
C ARG A 537 -17.69 27.44 -10.14
N THR A 538 -18.86 28.04 -10.11
CA THR A 538 -19.04 29.49 -9.99
C THR A 538 -19.50 29.87 -8.59
N ARG A 539 -19.24 31.12 -8.18
CA ARG A 539 -19.90 31.70 -7.00
C ARG A 539 -21.40 31.88 -7.25
N LYS A 540 -22.19 32.01 -6.17
CA LYS A 540 -23.65 32.20 -6.23
C LYS A 540 -24.06 33.48 -6.99
N ASP A 541 -23.21 34.51 -6.94
CA ASP A 541 -23.36 35.77 -7.66
C ASP A 541 -22.98 35.67 -9.15
N LEU A 542 -22.50 34.50 -9.59
CA LEU A 542 -21.99 34.23 -10.93
C LEU A 542 -20.85 35.16 -11.35
N LYS A 543 -20.22 35.93 -10.46
CA LYS A 543 -19.17 36.89 -10.82
C LYS A 543 -17.79 36.25 -10.94
N LYS A 544 -17.55 35.11 -10.29
CA LYS A 544 -16.26 34.40 -10.31
C LYS A 544 -16.42 32.92 -10.62
N ILE A 545 -15.54 32.41 -11.48
CA ILE A 545 -15.22 30.99 -11.59
C ILE A 545 -14.21 30.68 -10.50
N VAL A 546 -14.42 29.62 -9.75
CA VAL A 546 -13.59 29.17 -8.63
C VAL A 546 -13.17 27.74 -8.90
N TRP A 547 -11.89 27.45 -8.66
CA TRP A 547 -11.38 26.09 -8.73
C TRP A 547 -10.46 25.80 -7.55
N THR A 548 -10.68 24.65 -6.91
CA THR A 548 -9.95 24.22 -5.71
C THR A 548 -9.14 22.96 -6.03
N LYS A 549 -7.84 23.02 -5.72
CA LYS A 549 -6.95 21.86 -5.77
C LYS A 549 -7.19 21.07 -4.48
N ASP A 550 -7.73 19.85 -4.60
CA ASP A 550 -8.07 18.97 -3.48
C ASP A 550 -9.05 19.58 -2.44
N LEU A 551 -9.55 18.77 -1.52
CA LEU A 551 -10.54 19.17 -0.49
C LEU A 551 -9.99 20.12 0.60
N GLY A 552 -8.78 20.69 0.43
CA GLY A 552 -8.15 21.58 1.41
C GLY A 552 -7.26 22.69 0.83
N GLY A 553 -7.08 22.79 -0.49
CA GLY A 553 -6.22 23.81 -1.10
C GLY A 553 -6.85 25.20 -1.15
N LYS A 554 -6.01 26.25 -1.16
CA LYS A 554 -6.47 27.64 -1.40
C LYS A 554 -7.22 27.70 -2.74
N ALA A 555 -8.48 28.14 -2.68
CA ALA A 555 -9.32 28.31 -3.86
C ALA A 555 -8.74 29.40 -4.78
N LEU A 556 -8.44 29.03 -6.02
CA LEU A 556 -8.11 29.97 -7.08
C LEU A 556 -9.41 30.47 -7.71
N SER A 557 -9.40 31.70 -8.23
CA SER A 557 -10.59 32.25 -8.88
C SER A 557 -10.27 33.20 -10.02
N MET A 558 -11.18 33.29 -10.98
CA MET A 558 -11.13 34.19 -12.13
C MET A 558 -12.45 34.92 -12.24
N GLY A 559 -12.39 36.24 -12.48
CA GLY A 559 -13.59 37.03 -12.81
C GLY A 559 -14.22 36.51 -14.10
N THR A 560 -15.51 36.23 -14.08
CA THR A 560 -16.27 35.75 -15.25
C THR A 560 -16.29 36.76 -16.40
N TRP A 561 -16.25 38.06 -16.07
CA TRP A 561 -16.09 39.14 -17.03
C TRP A 561 -14.74 39.11 -17.78
N ARG A 562 -13.73 38.40 -17.26
CA ARG A 562 -12.42 38.22 -17.93
C ARG A 562 -12.42 37.10 -18.96
N ILE A 563 -13.51 36.33 -19.10
CA ILE A 563 -13.57 35.22 -20.06
C ILE A 563 -13.64 35.79 -21.48
N ARG A 564 -12.54 35.68 -22.22
CA ARG A 564 -12.48 36.06 -23.65
C ARG A 564 -13.17 35.01 -24.51
N SER A 565 -12.85 33.74 -24.31
CA SER A 565 -13.48 32.63 -25.05
C SER A 565 -13.41 31.32 -24.29
N VAL A 566 -14.31 30.41 -24.64
CA VAL A 566 -14.32 29.03 -24.17
C VAL A 566 -14.29 28.18 -25.43
N LYS A 567 -13.29 27.31 -25.58
CA LYS A 567 -13.10 26.53 -26.81
C LYS A 567 -13.13 25.04 -26.49
N PRO A 568 -13.94 24.23 -27.19
CA PRO A 568 -13.84 22.77 -27.09
C PRO A 568 -12.49 22.30 -27.66
N GLY A 569 -12.01 21.17 -27.16
CA GLY A 569 -10.73 20.59 -27.54
C GLY A 569 -9.56 21.08 -26.69
N THR A 570 -8.40 20.43 -26.88
CA THR A 570 -7.12 21.02 -26.52
C THR A 570 -6.89 22.13 -27.53
N SER A 571 -6.79 23.39 -27.10
CA SER A 571 -6.66 24.51 -28.05
C SER A 571 -5.50 24.24 -29.02
N LYS A 572 -5.80 23.86 -30.26
CA LYS A 572 -4.82 23.72 -31.35
C LYS A 572 -4.23 25.08 -31.77
N SER A 573 -4.56 26.17 -31.07
CA SER A 573 -3.82 27.41 -31.17
C SER A 573 -2.39 27.16 -30.69
N ASP A 574 -1.47 27.26 -31.63
CA ASP A 574 -0.01 27.12 -31.58
C ASP A 574 0.75 27.48 -30.27
N GLU A 575 0.15 28.24 -29.36
CA GLU A 575 0.76 28.68 -28.11
C GLU A 575 1.02 27.54 -27.10
N PHE A 576 0.17 26.50 -27.03
CA PHE A 576 0.37 25.40 -26.07
C PHE A 576 1.27 24.27 -26.61
N THR A 577 1.28 24.06 -27.93
CA THR A 577 1.96 22.94 -28.60
C THR A 577 3.37 23.26 -29.10
N LYS A 578 3.69 24.53 -29.46
CA LYS A 578 5.03 24.84 -30.01
C LYS A 578 6.15 24.89 -28.98
N LYS A 579 5.86 25.11 -27.68
CA LYS A 579 6.89 25.13 -26.60
C LYS A 579 6.90 23.91 -25.67
N SER A 580 5.96 22.97 -25.77
CA SER A 580 5.86 21.81 -24.87
C SER A 580 6.45 20.51 -25.43
N LYS A 581 6.73 20.43 -26.73
CA LYS A 581 7.24 19.20 -27.38
C LYS A 581 8.64 18.77 -26.96
N LYS A 582 9.42 19.60 -26.25
CA LYS A 582 10.83 19.29 -25.94
C LYS A 582 11.12 18.79 -24.52
N SER A 583 10.18 18.75 -23.57
CA SER A 583 10.57 18.36 -22.19
C SER A 583 9.52 17.81 -21.22
N PHE A 584 8.36 17.29 -21.63
CA PHE A 584 7.35 16.87 -20.63
C PHE A 584 6.69 15.51 -20.92
N LYS A 585 6.86 14.57 -19.98
CA LYS A 585 6.05 13.34 -19.80
C LYS A 585 4.63 13.65 -19.30
N VAL A 586 4.01 14.75 -19.74
CA VAL A 586 2.67 15.15 -19.28
C VAL A 586 1.65 14.53 -20.22
N ARG A 587 0.74 13.74 -19.66
CA ARG A 587 -0.38 13.10 -20.38
C ARG A 587 -1.15 14.15 -21.18
N VAL A 588 -1.28 13.93 -22.49
CA VAL A 588 -2.05 14.80 -23.38
C VAL A 588 -3.55 14.62 -23.05
N PRO A 589 -4.32 15.71 -22.84
CA PRO A 589 -5.76 15.62 -22.63
C PRO A 589 -6.45 14.98 -23.84
N LEU A 590 -7.49 14.17 -23.61
CA LEU A 590 -8.30 13.63 -24.71
C LEU A 590 -9.07 14.77 -25.40
N GLU A 591 -8.82 14.98 -26.70
CA GLU A 591 -9.35 16.14 -27.45
C GLU A 591 -10.89 16.24 -27.38
N ASN A 592 -11.61 15.12 -27.49
CA ASN A 592 -13.07 15.09 -27.38
C ASN A 592 -13.61 15.27 -25.95
N ARG A 593 -12.76 15.29 -24.92
CA ARG A 593 -13.15 15.52 -23.52
C ARG A 593 -12.58 16.81 -22.95
N ALA A 594 -11.68 17.45 -23.68
CA ALA A 594 -11.01 18.65 -23.24
C ALA A 594 -11.75 19.92 -23.68
N PHE A 595 -11.56 20.99 -22.91
CA PHE A 595 -11.89 22.36 -23.31
C PHE A 595 -10.95 23.35 -22.62
N VAL A 596 -10.85 24.55 -23.19
CA VAL A 596 -9.98 25.61 -22.65
C VAL A 596 -10.81 26.86 -22.36
N ILE A 597 -10.63 27.41 -21.16
CA ILE A 597 -11.15 28.73 -20.78
C ILE A 597 -10.01 29.73 -20.96
N LEU A 598 -10.18 30.65 -21.90
CA LEU A 598 -9.23 31.73 -22.18
C LEU A 598 -9.70 33.00 -21.50
N GLY A 599 -9.02 33.39 -20.43
CA GLY A 599 -9.19 34.66 -19.73
C GLY A 599 -8.27 35.76 -20.28
N GLU A 600 -8.35 36.96 -19.71
CA GLU A 600 -7.43 38.05 -20.04
C GLU A 600 -5.98 37.76 -19.63
N ASP A 601 -5.78 37.23 -18.42
CA ASP A 601 -4.44 37.03 -17.81
C ASP A 601 -4.10 35.54 -17.60
N ALA A 602 -5.04 34.64 -17.87
CA ALA A 602 -4.91 33.23 -17.55
C ALA A 602 -5.65 32.34 -18.55
N ALA A 603 -5.06 31.18 -18.85
CA ALA A 603 -5.71 30.11 -19.59
C ALA A 603 -5.82 28.85 -18.71
N MET A 604 -6.96 28.17 -18.79
CA MET A 604 -7.22 26.95 -18.02
C MET A 604 -7.66 25.82 -18.96
N ALA A 605 -6.82 24.78 -19.07
CA ALA A 605 -7.11 23.59 -19.86
C ALA A 605 -7.70 22.49 -18.95
N LEU A 606 -8.92 22.06 -19.25
CA LEU A 606 -9.68 21.12 -18.44
C LEU A 606 -10.09 19.91 -19.26
N GLU A 607 -10.15 18.75 -18.61
CA GLU A 607 -10.64 17.50 -19.19
C GLU A 607 -11.80 16.93 -18.36
N CYS A 608 -12.92 16.68 -19.05
CA CYS A 608 -14.12 16.11 -18.47
C CYS A 608 -14.11 14.57 -18.49
N PRO A 609 -14.97 13.91 -17.67
CA PRO A 609 -15.16 12.46 -17.73
C PRO A 609 -15.70 11.98 -19.09
N SER A 610 -16.49 12.81 -19.78
CA SER A 610 -17.14 12.49 -21.06
C SER A 610 -17.28 13.71 -21.98
N GLU A 611 -17.46 13.45 -23.28
CA GLU A 611 -17.70 14.46 -24.31
C GLU A 611 -18.99 15.26 -24.07
N ALA A 612 -20.08 14.56 -23.70
CA ALA A 612 -21.34 15.21 -23.35
C ALA A 612 -21.18 16.22 -22.21
N MET A 613 -20.37 15.87 -21.21
CA MET A 613 -20.08 16.75 -20.07
C MET A 613 -19.23 17.96 -20.49
N ARG A 614 -18.25 17.76 -21.37
CA ARG A 614 -17.46 18.84 -21.98
C ARG A 614 -18.35 19.83 -22.73
N ASN A 615 -19.25 19.35 -23.58
CA ASN A 615 -20.18 20.20 -24.33
C ASN A 615 -21.11 20.99 -23.40
N LYS A 616 -21.58 20.36 -22.31
CA LYS A 616 -22.40 21.01 -21.29
C LYS A 616 -21.65 22.15 -20.58
N TRP A 617 -20.39 21.95 -20.23
CA TRP A 617 -19.54 22.99 -19.61
C TRP A 617 -19.24 24.14 -20.57
N VAL A 618 -18.88 23.85 -21.82
CA VAL A 618 -18.64 24.88 -22.84
C VAL A 618 -19.88 25.76 -23.02
N LYS A 619 -21.06 25.15 -23.25
CA LYS A 619 -22.33 25.86 -23.38
C LYS A 619 -22.67 26.71 -22.15
N ALA A 620 -22.46 26.16 -20.94
CA ALA A 620 -22.75 26.87 -19.70
C ALA A 620 -21.85 28.09 -19.49
N LEU A 621 -20.56 27.98 -19.81
CA LEU A 621 -19.60 29.07 -19.65
C LEU A 621 -19.73 30.13 -20.74
N GLU A 622 -20.15 29.76 -21.95
CA GLU A 622 -20.50 30.72 -23.02
C GLU A 622 -21.75 31.53 -22.66
N ALA A 623 -22.79 30.88 -22.14
CA ALA A 623 -23.98 31.54 -21.62
C ALA A 623 -23.62 32.52 -20.48
N LEU A 624 -22.72 32.10 -19.59
CA LEU A 624 -22.22 32.94 -18.51
C LEU A 624 -21.46 34.18 -19.02
N LYS A 625 -20.63 34.02 -20.04
CA LYS A 625 -19.93 35.13 -20.70
C LYS A 625 -20.91 36.12 -21.32
N LEU A 626 -21.92 35.65 -22.05
CA LEU A 626 -22.95 36.50 -22.67
C LEU A 626 -23.74 37.29 -21.63
N HIS A 627 -24.17 36.62 -20.56
CA HIS A 627 -24.85 37.27 -19.44
C HIS A 627 -24.05 38.44 -18.85
N HIS A 628 -22.74 38.27 -18.63
CA HIS A 628 -21.90 39.35 -18.12
C HIS A 628 -21.68 40.48 -19.12
N LYS A 629 -21.59 40.16 -20.41
CA LYS A 629 -21.49 41.18 -21.46
C LYS A 629 -22.73 42.07 -21.47
N ASP A 630 -23.92 41.47 -21.31
CA ASP A 630 -25.19 42.19 -21.24
C ASP A 630 -25.32 43.01 -19.96
N GLN A 631 -24.96 42.43 -18.81
CA GLN A 631 -24.94 43.17 -17.54
C GLN A 631 -23.99 44.37 -17.58
N LYS A 632 -22.82 44.23 -18.21
CA LYS A 632 -21.88 45.34 -18.41
C LYS A 632 -22.48 46.41 -19.32
N LYS A 633 -23.15 46.00 -20.40
CA LYS A 633 -23.81 46.94 -21.31
C LYS A 633 -24.91 47.73 -20.60
N LEU A 634 -25.80 47.04 -19.86
CA LEU A 634 -26.84 47.68 -19.05
C LEU A 634 -26.26 48.65 -18.01
N ALA A 635 -25.16 48.29 -17.36
CA ALA A 635 -24.48 49.19 -16.42
C ALA A 635 -23.84 50.40 -17.10
N THR A 636 -23.40 50.27 -18.35
CA THR A 636 -22.80 51.39 -19.11
C THR A 636 -23.89 52.33 -19.64
N ASP A 637 -24.99 51.76 -20.13
CA ASP A 637 -26.16 52.50 -20.62
C ASP A 637 -26.82 53.31 -19.47
N PHE A 638 -26.95 52.71 -18.27
CA PHE A 638 -27.49 53.41 -17.08
C PHE A 638 -26.61 54.59 -16.60
N VAL A 639 -25.29 54.50 -16.75
CA VAL A 639 -24.36 55.60 -16.40
C VAL A 639 -24.44 56.73 -17.42
N ILE A 640 -24.69 56.43 -18.69
CA ILE A 640 -24.84 57.45 -19.75
C ILE A 640 -26.17 58.20 -19.59
N ASP A 641 -27.27 57.49 -19.27
CA ASP A 641 -28.58 58.11 -19.05
C ASP A 641 -28.61 58.94 -17.74
N GLY A 642 -27.98 58.46 -16.67
CA GLY A 642 -27.88 59.20 -15.40
C GLY A 642 -26.98 60.45 -15.45
N VAL A 643 -26.02 60.52 -16.38
CA VAL A 643 -25.21 61.73 -16.63
C VAL A 643 -25.97 62.73 -17.51
N TYR A 644 -26.88 62.28 -18.38
CA TYR A 644 -27.72 63.18 -19.19
C TYR A 644 -28.88 63.82 -18.39
N GLU A 645 -29.48 63.14 -17.42
CA GLU A 645 -30.51 63.75 -16.54
C GLU A 645 -29.93 64.76 -15.54
N GLY A 646 -28.66 64.65 -15.16
CA GLY A 646 -27.99 65.59 -14.24
C GLY A 646 -27.59 66.94 -14.84
N TYR A 647 -27.56 67.07 -16.18
CA TYR A 647 -27.21 68.32 -16.88
C TYR A 647 -28.42 69.08 -17.46
N SER A 648 -29.65 68.59 -17.30
CA SER A 648 -30.87 69.22 -17.82
C SER A 648 -31.64 70.11 -16.81
N THR A 649 -31.13 70.33 -15.60
CA THR A 649 -31.76 71.21 -14.57
C THR A 649 -30.87 72.37 -14.09
N ARG A 650 -29.86 72.75 -14.89
CA ARG A 650 -29.16 74.05 -14.76
C ARG A 650 -28.89 74.68 -16.13
N ILE A 651 -29.94 75.21 -16.75
CA ILE A 651 -29.97 76.50 -17.45
C ILE A 651 -31.28 77.17 -17.05
#